data_AF-G2Z8V7-F1
#
_entry.id   AF-G2Z8V7-F1
#
_cell.length_a   1.000
_cell.length_b   1.000
_cell.length_c   1.000
_cell.angle_alpha   90.00
_cell.angle_beta   90.00
_cell.angle_gamma   90.00
#
_symmetry.space_group_name_H-M   'P 1'
#
loop_
_entity.id
_entity.type
_entity.pdbx_description
1 polymer ?
#
loop_
_entity_poly.entity_id
_entity_poly.type
_entity_poly.pdbx_seq_one_letter_code
_entity_poly.pdbx_strand_id
1 'polypeptide(L)'
;MPQSFTIDLQADKEFKEIGIVNAGDIGLVNSLVASGNNNARNYQNFNTKNMKISISENKIDWQEIKNITNNQAGRINIQLPEKVTARYVKVEILTGQQTGTISSQRARVAKMYLFASPGYTLPIDSGSPQATQQASETKPLKAANTAFQEKMDIAKAEINTEMTIGSAPVSINNWLSAENNIMVTTVESKAKTDQAIEINPWAKNTVAYQTPANGDNTKASKPETTTKSGVSGDVTWVSRRSNINDDIVTPKGKTKQEKYQAGFMSEFAIATKILGGKGSVDAEDNTGKIYTVLPAGKKITIVSAINTVGDQKIDAPNGKDGKAVQGAVKSLESFNTETSIAKERQKTLDWWKNYYLQSYVDTGNTKLNKTYYGSQYIFGSATRAGKTAPGLYGPWITTDQANWQGDYHLNYNFQAPYYGSYSSNRLLEFSEPMFYEAIRYMNTGIKRASDPAELESISPWYYSTRKDENAFKNGFNDSLLFTVGIVPYIDDKTKGSYLNQTIDALLLASQIGAYYEYTQDDEWMFTKIETPNGTYSPYDFLTKVGNFYKIWLEKRNPRIDQEYIKDNPSGVKGNTLATKYTANYAKYPPYSGGKNYTYVLFDGSHESSFEFNPTVAVGNLQYLMDNLVTISKNNQLSESTYADWKDIATHLVKPETAIYEYNQATSWKTSSNYFGKEIFGLSEDRYVRPISATVELEFVMPGNQLGFDSESRLLEAGRNTVDVMGNDGSPGWASNNNTPKIFTQAARLQYDAATLRSKIITNVTNKMDKNYYVNDNTHGWEKAGIIESINNMMLQSSEGIMKLFPVWPENTNGEFRQIREKGAFLVSAKMTNNNISDMEITSEKGNDVKVVNPYQNEKVRVLNSKNKVIQVSYGTTKNSTQKESTSQEKKLEETVDFKTEAGETYRIIKATVEDNAKDALAAILKDINDPSKGFLVGTTATQIKAVEELINQLPASETKLKLLNTLATAQKNIGEKDPPSTEGNAAGIVEPSNGNGGGNTIIKENLTTKKPVATNTMKKNLPPTGDSGFIPVVAGGGIILATLGLIHRTYQ
;
A
#
# COMPACT_ATOMS: atom_id res chain seq x y z
N MET A 1 -5.37 -58.01 -11.90
CA MET A 1 -4.99 -58.67 -10.63
C MET A 1 -4.65 -60.11 -10.95
N PRO A 2 -3.55 -60.69 -10.45
CA PRO A 2 -3.03 -60.53 -9.09
C PRO A 2 -2.36 -59.17 -8.84
N GLN A 3 -2.63 -58.61 -7.67
CA GLN A 3 -1.90 -57.46 -7.13
C GLN A 3 -1.37 -57.89 -5.78
N SER A 4 -0.13 -57.52 -5.49
CA SER A 4 0.52 -57.80 -4.22
C SER A 4 0.99 -56.51 -3.57
N PHE A 5 1.07 -56.52 -2.25
CA PHE A 5 1.74 -55.48 -1.49
C PHE A 5 2.64 -56.14 -0.44
N THR A 6 3.74 -55.46 -0.13
CA THR A 6 4.74 -55.91 0.83
C THR A 6 4.86 -54.89 1.94
N ILE A 7 4.80 -55.36 3.20
CA ILE A 7 4.96 -54.58 4.41
C ILE A 7 6.36 -54.86 4.97
N ASP A 8 7.15 -53.81 5.21
CA ASP A 8 8.42 -53.88 5.95
C ASP A 8 8.14 -53.62 7.44
N LEU A 9 8.50 -54.58 8.30
CA LEU A 9 8.28 -54.55 9.74
C LEU A 9 9.34 -53.75 10.52
N GLN A 10 10.29 -53.11 9.82
CA GLN A 10 11.35 -52.25 10.36
C GLN A 10 12.41 -52.97 11.22
N ALA A 11 12.18 -54.23 11.59
CA ALA A 11 13.11 -55.18 12.18
C ALA A 11 12.58 -56.61 11.97
N ASP A 12 13.39 -57.62 12.25
CA ASP A 12 12.87 -58.99 12.35
C ASP A 12 11.89 -59.05 13.53
N LYS A 13 10.65 -59.47 13.24
CA LYS A 13 9.58 -59.58 14.23
C LYS A 13 9.05 -61.00 14.26
N GLU A 14 8.87 -61.53 15.47
CA GLU A 14 8.24 -62.82 15.73
C GLU A 14 6.73 -62.64 15.93
N PHE A 15 5.91 -63.45 15.26
CA PHE A 15 4.45 -63.45 15.42
C PHE A 15 3.84 -64.83 15.22
N LYS A 16 2.65 -65.05 15.80
CA LYS A 16 1.89 -66.31 15.74
C LYS A 16 0.47 -66.14 15.17
N GLU A 17 -0.04 -64.92 15.13
CA GLU A 17 -1.36 -64.62 14.55
C GLU A 17 -1.29 -63.42 13.59
N ILE A 18 -2.02 -63.52 12.47
CA ILE A 18 -2.20 -62.44 11.50
C ILE A 18 -3.67 -62.05 11.46
N GLY A 19 -3.96 -60.78 11.72
CA GLY A 19 -5.28 -60.19 11.56
C GLY A 19 -5.38 -59.41 10.27
N ILE A 20 -6.43 -59.62 9.48
CA ILE A 20 -6.71 -58.87 8.25
C ILE A 20 -8.10 -58.25 8.34
N VAL A 21 -8.18 -56.94 8.08
CA VAL A 21 -9.44 -56.20 7.91
C VAL A 21 -9.54 -55.78 6.45
N ASN A 22 -10.52 -56.31 5.74
CA ASN A 22 -10.86 -55.91 4.38
C ASN A 22 -11.67 -54.62 4.37
N ALA A 23 -11.64 -53.88 3.26
CA ALA A 23 -12.41 -52.65 3.10
C ALA A 23 -13.94 -52.88 3.17
N GLY A 24 -14.40 -54.09 2.86
CA GLY A 24 -15.81 -54.49 2.95
C GLY A 24 -16.24 -55.01 4.32
N ASP A 25 -15.39 -54.89 5.35
CA ASP A 25 -15.82 -55.13 6.72
C ASP A 25 -16.95 -54.17 7.13
N ILE A 26 -18.08 -54.73 7.59
CA ILE A 26 -19.27 -53.94 7.90
C ILE A 26 -19.02 -52.93 9.04
N GLY A 27 -18.18 -53.27 10.02
CA GLY A 27 -17.82 -52.36 11.10
C GLY A 27 -16.97 -51.19 10.63
N LEU A 28 -16.00 -51.44 9.74
CA LEU A 28 -15.19 -50.42 9.09
C LEU A 28 -16.05 -49.52 8.18
N VAL A 29 -16.91 -50.10 7.35
CA VAL A 29 -17.83 -49.35 6.48
C VAL A 29 -18.73 -48.44 7.32
N ASN A 30 -19.32 -48.95 8.39
CA ASN A 30 -20.16 -48.16 9.28
C ASN A 30 -19.39 -47.00 9.94
N SER A 31 -18.15 -47.24 10.38
CA SER A 31 -17.27 -46.20 10.93
C SER A 31 -16.95 -45.11 9.89
N LEU A 32 -16.64 -45.49 8.64
CA LEU A 32 -16.36 -44.55 7.55
C LEU A 32 -17.60 -43.77 7.10
N VAL A 33 -18.79 -44.37 7.11
CA VAL A 33 -20.04 -43.66 6.85
C VAL A 33 -20.30 -42.63 7.97
N ALA A 34 -20.08 -43.01 9.23
CA ALA A 34 -20.25 -42.12 10.37
C ALA A 34 -19.27 -40.93 10.37
N SER A 35 -18.10 -41.07 9.75
CA SER A 35 -17.14 -39.97 9.56
C SER A 35 -17.40 -39.10 8.31
N GLY A 36 -18.49 -39.34 7.57
CA GLY A 36 -18.91 -38.51 6.43
C GLY A 36 -18.32 -38.92 5.08
N ASN A 37 -17.74 -40.13 4.95
CA ASN A 37 -17.21 -40.60 3.66
C ASN A 37 -18.33 -41.07 2.73
N ASN A 38 -18.67 -40.24 1.73
CA ASN A 38 -19.72 -40.51 0.74
C ASN A 38 -19.50 -41.80 -0.09
N ASN A 39 -18.26 -42.29 -0.20
CA ASN A 39 -17.93 -43.49 -0.97
C ASN A 39 -17.94 -44.78 -0.13
N ALA A 40 -18.06 -44.69 1.19
CA ALA A 40 -17.91 -45.82 2.10
C ALA A 40 -18.92 -46.95 1.84
N ARG A 41 -20.15 -46.63 1.44
CA ARG A 41 -21.18 -47.63 1.10
C ARG A 41 -20.76 -48.55 -0.05
N ASN A 42 -19.94 -48.06 -0.99
CA ASN A 42 -19.45 -48.86 -2.11
C ASN A 42 -18.40 -49.90 -1.68
N TYR A 43 -17.81 -49.76 -0.49
CA TYR A 43 -16.73 -50.64 -0.03
C TYR A 43 -17.22 -51.99 0.49
N GLN A 44 -18.51 -52.14 0.80
CA GLN A 44 -19.13 -53.39 1.25
C GLN A 44 -18.84 -54.57 0.32
N ASN A 45 -18.56 -54.30 -0.96
CA ASN A 45 -18.30 -55.32 -1.98
C ASN A 45 -16.80 -55.65 -2.17
N PHE A 46 -15.87 -55.05 -1.42
CA PHE A 46 -14.41 -55.12 -1.68
C PHE A 46 -13.63 -56.08 -0.77
N ASN A 47 -14.27 -57.17 -0.34
CA ASN A 47 -13.59 -58.23 0.38
C ASN A 47 -12.78 -59.13 -0.55
N THR A 48 -11.62 -59.57 -0.08
CA THR A 48 -10.77 -60.57 -0.73
C THR A 48 -11.42 -61.95 -0.64
N LYS A 49 -11.49 -62.69 -1.75
CA LYS A 49 -12.01 -64.07 -1.78
C LYS A 49 -10.88 -65.11 -1.71
N ASN A 50 -9.86 -64.95 -2.54
CA ASN A 50 -8.66 -65.80 -2.51
C ASN A 50 -7.41 -64.93 -2.36
N MET A 51 -6.50 -65.27 -1.45
CA MET A 51 -5.22 -64.57 -1.25
C MET A 51 -4.11 -65.50 -0.75
N LYS A 52 -2.86 -65.11 -0.97
CA LYS A 52 -1.67 -65.77 -0.39
C LYS A 52 -0.91 -64.80 0.50
N ILE A 53 -0.31 -65.33 1.56
CA ILE A 53 0.56 -64.59 2.48
C ILE A 53 1.90 -65.29 2.52
N SER A 54 2.95 -64.52 2.26
CA SER A 54 4.33 -64.98 2.29
C SER A 54 5.17 -64.06 3.17
N ILE A 55 6.25 -64.59 3.74
CA ILE A 55 7.22 -63.85 4.54
C ILE A 55 8.61 -63.94 3.94
N SER A 56 9.46 -62.98 4.30
CA SER A 56 10.86 -62.95 3.90
C SER A 56 11.70 -62.18 4.92
N GLU A 57 12.96 -62.58 5.09
CA GLU A 57 13.96 -61.81 5.86
C GLU A 57 14.68 -60.78 4.97
N ASN A 58 14.83 -61.08 3.67
CA ASN A 58 15.70 -60.33 2.75
C ASN A 58 14.96 -59.74 1.52
N LYS A 59 13.64 -59.95 1.42
CA LYS A 59 12.76 -59.54 0.30
C LYS A 59 13.01 -60.29 -1.03
N ILE A 60 13.92 -61.25 -1.04
CA ILE A 60 14.29 -62.08 -2.20
C ILE A 60 13.68 -63.47 -2.04
N ASP A 61 13.96 -64.14 -0.92
CA ASP A 61 13.49 -65.48 -0.62
C ASP A 61 12.14 -65.41 0.10
N TRP A 62 11.09 -65.89 -0.56
CA TRP A 62 9.73 -65.82 -0.05
C TRP A 62 9.22 -67.18 0.37
N GLN A 63 8.88 -67.33 1.65
CA GLN A 63 8.20 -68.49 2.18
C GLN A 63 6.70 -68.23 2.23
N GLU A 64 5.89 -69.01 1.52
CA GLU A 64 4.43 -68.98 1.67
C GLU A 64 4.05 -69.58 3.04
N ILE A 65 3.34 -68.80 3.86
CA ILE A 65 2.90 -69.23 5.20
C ILE A 65 1.39 -69.43 5.28
N LYS A 66 0.62 -68.87 4.33
CA LYS A 66 -0.81 -69.10 4.25
C LYS A 66 -1.36 -68.93 2.83
N ASN A 67 -2.21 -69.86 2.42
CA ASN A 67 -3.08 -69.72 1.26
C ASN A 67 -4.54 -69.73 1.75
N ILE A 68 -5.28 -68.67 1.46
CA ILE A 68 -6.66 -68.47 1.88
C ILE A 68 -7.54 -68.57 0.65
N THR A 69 -8.50 -69.48 0.68
CA THR A 69 -9.47 -69.69 -0.40
C THR A 69 -10.89 -69.51 0.10
N ASN A 70 -11.76 -69.00 -0.77
CA ASN A 70 -13.18 -68.80 -0.53
C ASN A 70 -13.54 -68.01 0.74
N ASN A 71 -12.75 -67.00 1.09
CA ASN A 71 -13.06 -66.13 2.22
C ASN A 71 -14.37 -65.36 1.98
N GLN A 72 -15.28 -65.43 2.95
CA GLN A 72 -16.54 -64.69 2.97
C GLN A 72 -16.54 -63.52 3.97
N ALA A 73 -15.55 -63.45 4.86
CA ALA A 73 -15.53 -62.49 5.96
C ALA A 73 -14.81 -61.18 5.60
N GLY A 74 -15.32 -60.07 6.13
CA GLY A 74 -14.62 -58.78 6.12
C GLY A 74 -13.42 -58.74 7.07
N ARG A 75 -13.39 -59.62 8.08
CA ARG A 75 -12.28 -59.82 9.01
C ARG A 75 -11.84 -61.27 9.03
N ILE A 76 -10.53 -61.47 9.06
CA ILE A 76 -9.94 -62.79 9.13
C ILE A 76 -8.83 -62.76 10.17
N ASN A 77 -8.91 -63.67 11.13
CA ASN A 77 -7.81 -63.98 12.04
C ASN A 77 -7.19 -65.31 11.61
N ILE A 78 -5.89 -65.31 11.41
CA ILE A 78 -5.12 -66.44 10.91
C ILE A 78 -4.15 -66.84 12.00
N GLN A 79 -4.44 -67.96 12.66
CA GLN A 79 -3.50 -68.59 13.56
C GLN A 79 -2.48 -69.39 12.75
N LEU A 80 -1.20 -69.13 13.00
CA LEU A 80 -0.10 -69.87 12.44
C LEU A 80 0.19 -71.11 13.32
N PRO A 81 0.56 -72.25 12.72
CA PRO A 81 0.84 -73.47 13.46
C PRO A 81 1.99 -73.29 14.46
N GLU A 82 2.99 -72.51 14.06
CA GLU A 82 4.16 -72.15 14.86
C GLU A 82 4.42 -70.63 14.77
N LYS A 83 5.26 -70.12 15.68
CA LYS A 83 5.74 -68.73 15.58
C LYS A 83 6.65 -68.60 14.37
N VAL A 84 6.50 -67.51 13.63
CA VAL A 84 7.36 -67.18 12.49
C VAL A 84 8.07 -65.87 12.76
N THR A 85 9.33 -65.78 12.31
CA THR A 85 10.12 -64.55 12.33
C THR A 85 10.25 -64.02 10.91
N ALA A 86 10.00 -62.73 10.71
CA ALA A 86 10.15 -62.11 9.40
C ALA A 86 10.47 -60.62 9.50
N ARG A 87 11.14 -60.09 8.47
CA ARG A 87 11.30 -58.66 8.24
C ARG A 87 10.20 -58.10 7.33
N TYR A 88 9.79 -58.90 6.34
CA TYR A 88 8.82 -58.52 5.33
C TYR A 88 7.64 -59.49 5.30
N VAL A 89 6.44 -58.95 5.12
CA VAL A 89 5.21 -59.73 4.88
C VAL A 89 4.59 -59.28 3.56
N LYS A 90 4.35 -60.22 2.65
CA LYS A 90 3.72 -59.98 1.36
C LYS A 90 2.33 -60.61 1.34
N VAL A 91 1.34 -59.86 0.87
CA VAL A 91 -0.02 -60.34 0.63
C VAL A 91 -0.31 -60.26 -0.86
N GLU A 92 -0.68 -61.38 -1.47
CA GLU A 92 -1.03 -61.48 -2.88
C GLU A 92 -2.55 -61.74 -3.01
N ILE A 93 -3.27 -60.78 -3.58
CA ILE A 93 -4.71 -60.87 -3.78
C ILE A 93 -4.97 -61.55 -5.12
N LEU A 94 -5.61 -62.72 -5.09
CA LEU A 94 -5.88 -63.52 -6.28
C LEU A 94 -7.26 -63.19 -6.88
N THR A 95 -8.31 -63.11 -6.06
CA THR A 95 -9.68 -62.80 -6.52
C THR A 95 -10.48 -62.02 -5.46
N GLY A 96 -11.48 -61.26 -5.93
CA GLY A 96 -12.48 -60.59 -5.09
C GLY A 96 -13.76 -61.41 -4.93
N GLN A 97 -14.66 -60.99 -4.04
CA GLN A 97 -15.93 -61.67 -3.82
C GLN A 97 -16.98 -61.43 -4.92
N GLN A 98 -16.78 -60.43 -5.80
CA GLN A 98 -17.76 -60.11 -6.83
C GLN A 98 -17.90 -61.20 -7.90
N THR A 99 -19.10 -61.31 -8.47
CA THR A 99 -19.37 -62.13 -9.65
C THR A 99 -18.83 -61.44 -10.91
N GLY A 100 -18.33 -62.21 -11.88
CA GLY A 100 -17.73 -61.69 -13.13
C GLY A 100 -16.31 -62.20 -13.39
N THR A 101 -15.67 -61.69 -14.45
CA THR A 101 -14.29 -62.05 -14.82
C THR A 101 -13.29 -61.51 -13.79
N ILE A 102 -12.13 -62.17 -13.61
CA ILE A 102 -11.09 -61.76 -12.65
C ILE A 102 -10.63 -60.31 -12.89
N SER A 103 -10.62 -59.84 -14.13
CA SER A 103 -10.24 -58.46 -14.48
C SER A 103 -11.25 -57.40 -14.02
N SER A 104 -12.51 -57.79 -13.77
CA SER A 104 -13.59 -56.90 -13.31
C SER A 104 -13.77 -56.88 -11.79
N GLN A 105 -13.19 -57.84 -11.08
CA GLN A 105 -13.29 -57.96 -9.62
C GLN A 105 -12.40 -56.92 -8.91
N ARG A 106 -12.80 -56.50 -7.71
CA ARG A 106 -12.04 -55.53 -6.88
C ARG A 106 -11.98 -56.00 -5.43
N ALA A 107 -10.80 -56.20 -4.86
CA ALA A 107 -10.65 -56.50 -3.44
C ALA A 107 -9.59 -55.59 -2.82
N ARG A 108 -9.77 -55.24 -1.53
CA ARG A 108 -8.90 -54.30 -0.82
C ARG A 108 -8.71 -54.73 0.64
N VAL A 109 -7.46 -54.83 1.06
CA VAL A 109 -7.07 -54.94 2.48
C VAL A 109 -6.91 -53.53 3.03
N ALA A 110 -7.63 -53.21 4.11
CA ALA A 110 -7.60 -51.90 4.74
C ALA A 110 -6.57 -51.84 5.88
N LYS A 111 -6.48 -52.88 6.70
CA LYS A 111 -5.50 -52.99 7.80
C LYS A 111 -5.01 -54.43 7.93
N MET A 112 -3.75 -54.59 8.35
CA MET A 112 -3.17 -55.87 8.75
C MET A 112 -2.51 -55.73 10.13
N TYR A 113 -2.68 -56.72 10.97
CA TYR A 113 -2.13 -56.80 12.32
C TYR A 113 -1.31 -58.08 12.46
N LEU A 114 -0.20 -58.01 13.20
CA LEU A 114 0.63 -59.16 13.54
C LEU A 114 0.71 -59.25 15.07
N PHE A 115 0.37 -60.40 15.64
CA PHE A 115 0.35 -60.61 17.08
C PHE A 115 1.33 -61.70 17.50
N ALA A 116 2.09 -61.43 18.56
CA ALA A 116 3.03 -62.38 19.16
C ALA A 116 2.33 -63.56 19.88
N SER A 117 1.03 -63.45 20.18
CA SER A 117 0.22 -64.46 20.86
C SER A 117 -1.19 -64.53 20.26
N PRO A 118 -1.88 -65.68 20.33
CA PRO A 118 -3.21 -65.86 19.77
C PRO A 118 -4.31 -65.18 20.60
N GLY A 119 -5.46 -64.88 19.99
CA GLY A 119 -6.71 -64.56 20.68
C GLY A 119 -7.08 -63.07 20.75
N TYR A 120 -6.46 -62.22 19.92
CA TYR A 120 -6.73 -60.78 19.92
C TYR A 120 -7.96 -60.42 19.08
N THR A 121 -8.79 -59.50 19.60
CA THR A 121 -9.88 -58.90 18.83
C THR A 121 -9.32 -57.77 17.96
N LEU A 122 -9.55 -57.82 16.65
CA LEU A 122 -9.03 -56.78 15.73
C LEU A 122 -9.68 -55.42 16.04
N PRO A 123 -8.88 -54.38 16.36
CA PRO A 123 -9.42 -53.08 16.66
C PRO A 123 -9.99 -52.44 15.39
N ILE A 124 -11.17 -51.84 15.52
CA ILE A 124 -11.75 -50.89 14.58
C ILE A 124 -11.64 -49.53 15.25
N ASP A 125 -11.35 -48.49 14.48
CA ASP A 125 -11.46 -47.12 14.98
C ASP A 125 -12.96 -46.87 15.30
N SER A 126 -13.34 -47.08 16.55
CA SER A 126 -14.67 -46.79 17.06
C SER A 126 -14.61 -45.42 17.73
N GLY A 127 -15.04 -44.38 17.03
CA GLY A 127 -15.12 -43.04 17.61
C GLY A 127 -15.43 -41.89 16.66
N SER A 128 -16.71 -41.72 16.29
CA SER A 128 -17.37 -40.41 16.25
C SER A 128 -18.90 -40.63 16.43
N PRO A 129 -19.64 -39.78 17.17
CA PRO A 129 -20.87 -40.17 17.87
C PRO A 129 -22.08 -40.38 16.95
N GLN A 130 -22.81 -41.47 17.18
CA GLN A 130 -24.14 -41.68 16.60
C GLN A 130 -25.13 -40.61 17.05
N ALA A 131 -25.85 -40.05 16.08
CA ALA A 131 -27.14 -39.43 16.30
C ALA A 131 -28.19 -40.51 16.59
N THR A 132 -28.78 -40.51 17.78
CA THR A 132 -30.14 -41.03 18.02
C THR A 132 -30.84 -40.18 19.09
N GLN A 133 -32.09 -39.83 18.82
CA GLN A 133 -32.99 -39.13 19.73
C GLN A 133 -33.58 -40.11 20.77
N GLN A 134 -33.74 -39.58 21.99
CA GLN A 134 -34.68 -39.92 23.08
C GLN A 134 -34.58 -41.30 23.78
N ALA A 135 -33.95 -41.33 24.96
CA ALA A 135 -34.62 -41.53 26.27
C ALA A 135 -33.63 -41.40 27.46
N SER A 136 -34.17 -40.81 28.54
CA SER A 136 -33.68 -40.50 29.91
C SER A 136 -32.23 -40.76 30.39
N GLU A 137 -31.68 -39.69 30.96
CA GLU A 137 -30.96 -39.63 32.26
C GLU A 137 -29.83 -40.65 32.55
N THR A 138 -28.60 -40.26 32.23
CA THR A 138 -27.57 -39.85 33.22
C THR A 138 -26.33 -39.43 32.44
N LYS A 139 -25.93 -38.15 32.57
CA LYS A 139 -24.77 -37.58 31.87
C LYS A 139 -23.47 -38.33 32.24
N PRO A 140 -22.72 -38.89 31.28
CA PRO A 140 -21.28 -39.09 31.45
C PRO A 140 -20.56 -37.78 31.14
N LEU A 141 -19.59 -37.43 31.99
CA LEU A 141 -18.71 -36.26 31.83
C LEU A 141 -18.04 -36.26 30.45
N LYS A 142 -18.33 -35.25 29.62
CA LYS A 142 -17.52 -34.93 28.45
C LYS A 142 -16.11 -34.56 28.92
N ALA A 143 -15.09 -35.30 28.49
CA ALA A 143 -13.74 -34.77 28.46
C ALA A 143 -13.77 -33.48 27.61
N ALA A 144 -13.31 -32.37 28.19
CA ALA A 144 -13.32 -31.08 27.53
C ALA A 144 -12.29 -31.11 26.39
N ASN A 145 -12.75 -31.27 25.14
CA ASN A 145 -11.97 -30.81 23.99
C ASN A 145 -11.71 -29.32 24.19
N THR A 146 -10.46 -28.88 24.16
CA THR A 146 -10.14 -27.44 24.12
C THR A 146 -10.90 -26.84 22.93
N ALA A 147 -11.72 -25.82 23.19
CA ALA A 147 -12.42 -25.11 22.11
C ALA A 147 -11.37 -24.51 21.18
N PHE A 148 -11.48 -24.78 19.87
CA PHE A 148 -10.59 -24.17 18.88
C PHE A 148 -10.65 -22.65 19.02
N GLN A 149 -9.49 -22.04 19.26
CA GLN A 149 -9.35 -20.60 19.34
C GLN A 149 -8.13 -20.18 18.54
N GLU A 150 -8.28 -19.18 17.68
CA GLU A 150 -7.16 -18.58 16.95
C GLU A 150 -7.17 -17.07 17.14
N LYS A 151 -6.00 -16.51 17.44
CA LYS A 151 -5.77 -15.08 17.66
C LYS A 151 -4.60 -14.61 16.81
N MET A 152 -4.87 -13.66 15.92
CA MET A 152 -3.86 -12.89 15.20
C MET A 152 -3.46 -11.66 16.05
N ASP A 153 -2.20 -11.60 16.49
CA ASP A 153 -1.60 -10.47 17.19
C ASP A 153 -0.80 -9.63 16.20
N ILE A 154 -1.45 -8.63 15.59
CA ILE A 154 -0.84 -7.80 14.55
C ILE A 154 0.30 -6.90 15.07
N ALA A 155 0.38 -6.66 16.38
CA ALA A 155 1.48 -5.88 16.97
C ALA A 155 2.80 -6.65 16.91
N LYS A 156 2.72 -7.99 16.86
CA LYS A 156 3.87 -8.92 16.78
C LYS A 156 3.92 -9.70 15.47
N ALA A 157 2.86 -9.61 14.65
CA ALA A 157 2.59 -10.45 13.49
C ALA A 157 2.66 -11.96 13.79
N GLU A 158 2.01 -12.37 14.89
CA GLU A 158 1.95 -13.78 15.29
C GLU A 158 0.51 -14.30 15.26
N ILE A 159 0.34 -15.59 14.95
CA ILE A 159 -0.92 -16.30 15.08
C ILE A 159 -0.78 -17.32 16.20
N ASN A 160 -1.63 -17.19 17.21
CA ASN A 160 -1.69 -18.11 18.36
C ASN A 160 -2.96 -18.95 18.25
N THR A 161 -2.83 -20.27 18.25
CA THR A 161 -3.93 -21.20 18.06
C THR A 161 -3.96 -22.22 19.20
N GLU A 162 -5.07 -22.28 19.92
CA GLU A 162 -5.38 -23.35 20.88
C GLU A 162 -6.28 -24.37 20.20
N MET A 163 -5.87 -25.63 20.16
CA MET A 163 -6.63 -26.69 19.49
C MET A 163 -6.30 -28.08 20.05
N THR A 164 -6.83 -29.13 19.44
CA THR A 164 -6.48 -30.53 19.74
C THR A 164 -5.91 -31.20 18.49
N ILE A 165 -4.77 -31.89 18.61
CA ILE A 165 -4.22 -32.78 17.58
C ILE A 165 -4.40 -34.22 18.08
N GLY A 166 -5.29 -34.97 17.43
CA GLY A 166 -5.76 -36.25 17.97
C GLY A 166 -6.49 -36.03 19.29
N SER A 167 -5.96 -36.60 20.39
CA SER A 167 -6.48 -36.38 21.75
C SER A 167 -5.67 -35.36 22.56
N ALA A 168 -4.54 -34.88 22.02
CA ALA A 168 -3.65 -33.97 22.73
C ALA A 168 -4.12 -32.52 22.56
N PRO A 169 -4.50 -31.81 23.65
CA PRO A 169 -4.62 -30.37 23.60
C PRO A 169 -3.25 -29.74 23.34
N VAL A 170 -3.19 -28.78 22.43
CA VAL A 170 -1.96 -28.09 22.03
C VAL A 170 -2.15 -26.58 21.93
N SER A 171 -1.08 -25.86 22.22
CA SER A 171 -0.94 -24.43 21.92
C SER A 171 0.05 -24.27 20.77
N ILE A 172 -0.34 -23.55 19.73
CA ILE A 172 0.46 -23.34 18.52
C ILE A 172 0.75 -21.86 18.37
N ASN A 173 2.00 -21.50 18.09
CA ASN A 173 2.40 -20.13 17.74
C ASN A 173 3.06 -20.15 16.37
N ASN A 174 2.56 -19.34 15.43
CA ASN A 174 3.06 -19.20 14.08
C ASN A 174 3.53 -17.76 13.86
N TRP A 175 4.70 -17.60 13.24
CA TRP A 175 5.19 -16.30 12.79
C TRP A 175 6.08 -16.46 11.57
N LEU A 176 6.14 -15.41 10.75
CA LEU A 176 7.01 -15.29 9.60
C LEU A 176 8.07 -14.23 9.92
N SER A 177 9.33 -14.55 9.66
CA SER A 177 10.40 -13.58 9.86
C SER A 177 10.21 -12.34 8.99
N ALA A 178 10.53 -11.17 9.56
CA ALA A 178 10.49 -9.90 8.85
C ALA A 178 11.69 -9.67 7.92
N GLU A 179 12.83 -10.33 8.18
CA GLU A 179 14.10 -10.11 7.45
C GLU A 179 14.48 -11.30 6.56
N ASN A 180 14.04 -12.50 6.95
CA ASN A 180 14.42 -13.75 6.33
C ASN A 180 13.16 -14.50 5.89
N ASN A 181 13.27 -15.30 4.84
CA ASN A 181 12.14 -16.09 4.34
C ASN A 181 11.93 -17.35 5.20
N ILE A 182 11.77 -17.19 6.51
CA ILE A 182 11.65 -18.28 7.49
C ILE A 182 10.29 -18.17 8.18
N MET A 183 9.50 -19.22 8.07
CA MET A 183 8.29 -19.43 8.86
C MET A 183 8.60 -20.38 10.01
N VAL A 184 8.14 -20.04 11.21
CA VAL A 184 8.32 -20.85 12.41
C VAL A 184 6.96 -21.16 13.02
N THR A 185 6.75 -22.45 13.29
CA THR A 185 5.56 -22.96 13.99
C THR A 185 6.01 -23.71 15.23
N THR A 186 5.71 -23.20 16.41
CA THR A 186 5.93 -23.93 17.67
C THR A 186 4.64 -24.64 18.05
N VAL A 187 4.72 -25.93 18.37
CA VAL A 187 3.60 -26.75 18.86
C VAL A 187 3.94 -27.23 20.26
N GLU A 188 3.19 -26.77 21.26
CA GLU A 188 3.35 -27.17 22.67
C GLU A 188 2.22 -28.11 23.09
N SER A 189 2.59 -29.29 23.60
CA SER A 189 1.63 -30.24 24.17
C SER A 189 1.17 -29.80 25.55
N LYS A 190 -0.14 -29.77 25.75
CA LYS A 190 -0.79 -29.69 27.07
C LYS A 190 -1.27 -31.07 27.54
N ALA A 191 -0.97 -32.12 26.78
CA ALA A 191 -1.35 -33.48 27.10
C ALA A 191 -0.41 -34.12 28.13
N LYS A 192 -0.90 -35.18 28.80
CA LYS A 192 -0.11 -36.01 29.73
C LYS A 192 0.57 -37.19 29.05
N THR A 193 0.26 -37.45 27.79
CA THR A 193 0.82 -38.54 26.99
C THR A 193 1.43 -37.99 25.71
N ASP A 194 2.43 -38.68 25.22
CA ASP A 194 3.07 -38.39 23.95
C ASP A 194 2.07 -38.54 22.80
N GLN A 195 2.22 -37.72 21.77
CA GLN A 195 1.36 -37.71 20.59
C GLN A 195 2.21 -37.84 19.33
N ALA A 196 1.92 -38.83 18.50
CA ALA A 196 2.52 -38.92 17.16
C ALA A 196 1.96 -37.78 16.28
N ILE A 197 2.85 -37.10 15.56
CA ILE A 197 2.54 -36.00 14.64
C ILE A 197 3.22 -36.25 13.30
N GLU A 198 2.49 -35.98 12.23
CA GLU A 198 2.98 -35.94 10.85
C GLU A 198 2.91 -34.49 10.35
N ILE A 199 4.01 -34.01 9.78
CA ILE A 199 4.14 -32.65 9.22
C ILE A 199 4.44 -32.78 7.73
N ASN A 200 3.58 -32.15 6.91
CA ASN A 200 3.58 -32.34 5.46
C ASN A 200 3.74 -31.03 4.70
N PRO A 201 4.97 -30.51 4.48
CA PRO A 201 5.19 -29.50 3.45
C PRO A 201 4.73 -30.06 2.09
N TRP A 202 3.91 -29.30 1.38
CA TRP A 202 3.20 -29.78 0.21
C TRP A 202 2.97 -28.67 -0.82
N ALA A 203 2.91 -29.03 -2.10
CA ALA A 203 2.53 -28.13 -3.18
C ALA A 203 1.62 -28.81 -4.21
N LYS A 204 0.74 -28.04 -4.83
CA LYS A 204 -0.22 -28.54 -5.82
C LYS A 204 0.39 -28.68 -7.22
N ASN A 205 0.17 -29.82 -7.87
CA ASN A 205 0.33 -29.96 -9.32
C ASN A 205 -0.94 -29.46 -10.03
N THR A 206 -0.78 -28.62 -11.05
CA THR A 206 -1.88 -28.17 -11.92
C THR A 206 -1.55 -28.62 -13.35
N VAL A 207 -2.08 -29.79 -13.74
CA VAL A 207 -1.81 -30.46 -15.03
C VAL A 207 -3.04 -30.52 -15.96
N ALA A 208 -4.17 -29.94 -15.57
CA ALA A 208 -5.43 -30.10 -16.30
C ALA A 208 -5.99 -28.79 -16.86
N TYR A 209 -6.15 -28.77 -18.18
CA TYR A 209 -7.06 -27.88 -18.90
C TYR A 209 -8.48 -28.10 -18.39
N GLN A 210 -9.07 -27.12 -17.73
CA GLN A 210 -10.52 -27.08 -17.50
C GLN A 210 -11.10 -25.94 -18.31
N THR A 211 -11.83 -26.28 -19.38
CA THR A 211 -12.76 -25.38 -20.04
C THR A 211 -13.67 -24.77 -18.97
N PRO A 212 -13.78 -23.44 -18.88
CA PRO A 212 -14.68 -22.82 -17.91
C PRO A 212 -16.12 -23.31 -18.12
N ALA A 213 -16.86 -23.57 -17.03
CA ALA A 213 -18.26 -24.03 -17.07
C ALA A 213 -19.23 -23.02 -17.71
N ASN A 214 -18.76 -21.78 -17.93
CA ASN A 214 -19.50 -20.64 -18.46
C ASN A 214 -19.34 -20.42 -19.98
N GLY A 215 -18.71 -21.35 -20.72
CA GLY A 215 -18.69 -21.29 -22.20
C GLY A 215 -17.91 -20.12 -22.81
N ASP A 216 -17.10 -19.43 -22.00
CA ASP A 216 -16.23 -18.35 -22.47
C ASP A 216 -14.93 -18.94 -23.04
N ASN A 217 -14.88 -18.99 -24.37
CA ASN A 217 -13.80 -19.62 -25.12
C ASN A 217 -12.55 -18.73 -25.25
N THR A 218 -12.50 -17.53 -24.65
CA THR A 218 -11.48 -16.49 -24.88
C THR A 218 -10.23 -16.55 -23.98
N LYS A 219 -10.03 -17.61 -23.19
CA LYS A 219 -8.94 -17.68 -22.19
C LYS A 219 -7.67 -18.34 -22.72
N ALA A 220 -6.51 -17.80 -22.28
CA ALA A 220 -5.20 -18.45 -22.34
C ALA A 220 -5.23 -19.85 -21.70
N SER A 221 -4.40 -20.80 -22.16
CA SER A 221 -4.15 -22.05 -21.45
C SER A 221 -3.75 -21.70 -20.01
N LYS A 222 -4.33 -22.42 -19.07
CA LYS A 222 -4.07 -22.20 -17.65
C LYS A 222 -2.60 -22.54 -17.38
N PRO A 223 -1.88 -21.77 -16.54
CA PRO A 223 -0.48 -22.06 -16.27
C PRO A 223 -0.37 -23.45 -15.65
N GLU A 224 0.28 -24.36 -16.39
CA GLU A 224 0.61 -25.66 -15.85
C GLU A 224 1.68 -25.50 -14.78
N THR A 225 1.51 -26.23 -13.68
CA THR A 225 2.49 -26.26 -12.60
C THR A 225 2.91 -27.67 -12.29
N THR A 226 4.22 -27.86 -12.15
CA THR A 226 4.82 -29.13 -11.73
C THR A 226 5.48 -29.00 -10.38
N THR A 227 5.39 -30.04 -9.58
CA THR A 227 5.92 -30.10 -8.23
C THR A 227 6.84 -31.29 -8.06
N LYS A 228 7.87 -31.13 -7.24
CA LYS A 228 8.77 -32.21 -6.83
C LYS A 228 9.01 -32.12 -5.34
N SER A 229 9.19 -33.26 -4.69
CA SER A 229 9.59 -33.35 -3.29
C SER A 229 10.91 -34.12 -3.15
N GLY A 230 11.57 -33.98 -2.00
CA GLY A 230 12.78 -34.72 -1.69
C GLY A 230 13.27 -34.54 -0.26
N VAL A 231 14.33 -35.26 0.09
CA VAL A 231 14.97 -35.24 1.41
C VAL A 231 16.43 -34.83 1.26
N SER A 232 16.94 -34.06 2.22
CA SER A 232 18.35 -33.65 2.31
C SER A 232 18.78 -33.63 3.78
N GLY A 233 19.43 -34.71 4.22
CA GLY A 233 19.74 -34.91 5.63
C GLY A 233 18.47 -35.09 6.46
N ASP A 234 18.27 -34.22 7.47
CA ASP A 234 17.08 -34.17 8.32
C ASP A 234 16.02 -33.15 7.84
N VAL A 235 16.19 -32.63 6.63
CA VAL A 235 15.28 -31.68 5.98
C VAL A 235 14.48 -32.40 4.91
N THR A 236 13.17 -32.17 4.86
CA THR A 236 12.34 -32.50 3.70
C THR A 236 11.98 -31.23 2.94
N TRP A 237 11.85 -31.29 1.63
CA TRP A 237 11.55 -30.13 0.81
C TRP A 237 10.54 -30.43 -0.29
N VAL A 238 9.81 -29.40 -0.70
CA VAL A 238 8.94 -29.40 -1.86
C VAL A 238 9.24 -28.18 -2.72
N SER A 239 9.21 -28.36 -4.03
CA SER A 239 9.34 -27.31 -5.03
C SER A 239 8.15 -27.32 -5.98
N ARG A 240 7.79 -26.16 -6.52
CA ARG A 240 6.74 -25.99 -7.52
C ARG A 240 7.15 -24.96 -8.55
N ARG A 241 6.87 -25.25 -9.82
CA ARG A 241 7.22 -24.44 -10.99
C ARG A 241 6.01 -23.98 -11.75
N SER A 242 6.05 -22.77 -12.30
CA SER A 242 5.05 -22.23 -13.22
C SER A 242 5.45 -22.35 -14.69
N ASN A 243 4.50 -22.16 -15.60
CA ASN A 243 4.71 -21.85 -17.02
C ASN A 243 5.60 -22.85 -17.79
N ILE A 244 5.52 -24.14 -17.49
CA ILE A 244 6.37 -25.17 -18.12
C ILE A 244 6.01 -25.46 -19.59
N ASN A 245 4.91 -24.89 -20.09
CA ASN A 245 4.40 -25.03 -21.45
C ASN A 245 4.05 -23.64 -22.01
N ASP A 246 3.95 -23.55 -23.34
CA ASP A 246 3.49 -22.36 -24.06
C ASP A 246 2.04 -21.97 -23.71
N ASP A 247 1.76 -20.66 -23.76
CA ASP A 247 0.43 -20.08 -23.58
C ASP A 247 -0.43 -20.33 -24.84
N ILE A 248 -1.70 -20.68 -24.67
CA ILE A 248 -2.65 -20.94 -25.75
C ILE A 248 -3.84 -20.01 -25.58
N VAL A 249 -3.88 -18.90 -26.30
CA VAL A 249 -4.94 -17.89 -26.18
C VAL A 249 -5.94 -18.07 -27.31
N THR A 250 -7.24 -17.97 -27.03
CA THR A 250 -8.22 -17.72 -28.09
C THR A 250 -8.53 -16.22 -28.11
N PRO A 251 -8.07 -15.45 -29.10
CA PRO A 251 -8.33 -14.02 -29.11
C PRO A 251 -9.83 -13.72 -29.16
N LYS A 252 -10.26 -12.65 -28.48
CA LYS A 252 -11.65 -12.22 -28.45
C LYS A 252 -12.19 -12.04 -29.88
N GLY A 253 -13.32 -12.69 -30.17
CA GLY A 253 -13.95 -12.67 -31.50
C GLY A 253 -13.33 -13.63 -32.53
N LYS A 254 -12.31 -14.41 -32.17
CA LYS A 254 -11.76 -15.49 -32.99
C LYS A 254 -12.16 -16.85 -32.44
N THR A 255 -12.27 -17.85 -33.32
CA THR A 255 -12.51 -19.27 -32.95
C THR A 255 -11.22 -20.08 -32.93
N LYS A 256 -10.13 -19.55 -33.50
CA LYS A 256 -8.83 -20.22 -33.57
C LYS A 256 -8.00 -19.87 -32.34
N GLN A 257 -7.48 -20.90 -31.68
CA GLN A 257 -6.45 -20.76 -30.65
C GLN A 257 -5.11 -20.35 -31.29
N GLU A 258 -4.46 -19.38 -30.68
CA GLU A 258 -3.12 -18.90 -30.99
C GLU A 258 -2.18 -19.34 -29.87
N LYS A 259 -1.01 -19.85 -30.26
CA LYS A 259 -0.01 -20.36 -29.32
C LYS A 259 1.10 -19.33 -29.18
N TYR A 260 1.33 -18.87 -27.97
CA TYR A 260 2.36 -17.91 -27.59
C TYR A 260 3.39 -18.62 -26.73
N GLN A 261 4.67 -18.42 -27.03
CA GLN A 261 5.72 -18.99 -26.19
C GLN A 261 5.67 -18.37 -24.80
N ALA A 262 5.61 -19.21 -23.75
CA ALA A 262 5.57 -18.73 -22.37
C ALA A 262 6.77 -17.80 -22.08
N GLY A 263 6.47 -16.68 -21.43
CA GLY A 263 7.42 -15.57 -21.29
C GLY A 263 8.54 -15.82 -20.28
N PHE A 264 8.21 -16.46 -19.14
CA PHE A 264 9.12 -16.72 -18.03
C PHE A 264 8.60 -17.90 -17.19
N MET A 265 9.49 -18.55 -16.44
CA MET A 265 9.18 -19.55 -15.42
C MET A 265 9.62 -19.04 -14.05
N SER A 266 8.85 -19.36 -13.02
CA SER A 266 9.24 -19.17 -11.63
C SER A 266 9.22 -20.51 -10.90
N GLU A 267 10.18 -20.72 -10.01
CA GLU A 267 10.22 -21.85 -9.08
C GLU A 267 10.16 -21.31 -7.66
N PHE A 268 9.26 -21.86 -6.84
CA PHE A 268 9.32 -21.73 -5.40
C PHE A 268 9.69 -23.05 -4.74
N ALA A 269 10.38 -22.99 -3.62
CA ALA A 269 10.67 -24.13 -2.77
C ALA A 269 10.40 -23.82 -1.30
N ILE A 270 9.91 -24.84 -0.59
CA ILE A 270 9.77 -24.84 0.87
C ILE A 270 10.61 -26.01 1.39
N ALA A 271 11.58 -25.72 2.24
CA ALA A 271 12.35 -26.73 2.96
C ALA A 271 11.95 -26.68 4.44
N THR A 272 11.70 -27.82 5.07
CA THR A 272 11.19 -27.90 6.44
C THR A 272 11.98 -28.91 7.27
N LYS A 273 12.25 -28.54 8.53
CA LYS A 273 12.79 -29.43 9.56
C LYS A 273 12.15 -29.16 10.91
N ILE A 274 12.46 -30.02 11.88
CA ILE A 274 12.00 -29.89 13.27
C ILE A 274 13.17 -29.72 14.24
N LEU A 275 12.92 -29.01 15.34
CA LEU A 275 13.79 -28.89 16.52
C LEU A 275 13.02 -29.37 17.76
N GLY A 276 13.74 -29.85 18.77
CA GLY A 276 13.16 -30.28 20.05
C GLY A 276 12.51 -31.66 20.05
N GLY A 277 12.59 -32.42 18.94
CA GLY A 277 12.10 -33.79 18.81
C GLY A 277 13.00 -34.66 17.94
N LYS A 278 12.87 -35.99 18.07
CA LYS A 278 13.46 -36.95 17.13
C LYS A 278 12.38 -37.35 16.12
N GLY A 279 12.74 -37.42 14.85
CA GLY A 279 11.80 -37.80 13.79
C GLY A 279 12.51 -38.39 12.58
N SER A 280 11.74 -39.08 11.75
CA SER A 280 12.18 -39.51 10.42
C SER A 280 11.60 -38.58 9.37
N VAL A 281 12.34 -38.42 8.28
CA VAL A 281 11.93 -37.63 7.12
C VAL A 281 11.78 -38.53 5.90
N ASP A 282 10.81 -38.21 5.06
CA ASP A 282 10.52 -38.90 3.82
C ASP A 282 9.99 -37.89 2.78
N ALA A 283 9.80 -38.34 1.54
CA ALA A 283 9.17 -37.56 0.48
C ALA A 283 8.50 -38.49 -0.53
N GLU A 284 7.28 -38.14 -0.94
CA GLU A 284 6.52 -38.88 -1.94
C GLU A 284 5.74 -37.91 -2.82
N ASP A 285 5.84 -38.09 -4.14
CA ASP A 285 5.20 -37.25 -5.16
C ASP A 285 5.44 -35.75 -4.93
N ASN A 286 4.41 -35.03 -4.49
CA ASN A 286 4.39 -33.60 -4.26
C ASN A 286 4.41 -33.21 -2.76
N THR A 287 4.76 -34.16 -1.89
CA THR A 287 4.69 -34.02 -0.43
C THR A 287 6.02 -34.41 0.20
N GLY A 288 6.62 -33.50 0.95
CA GLY A 288 7.64 -33.84 1.93
C GLY A 288 6.95 -34.29 3.23
N LYS A 289 7.52 -35.24 3.95
CA LYS A 289 6.92 -35.80 5.17
C LYS A 289 7.92 -35.79 6.32
N ILE A 290 7.47 -35.41 7.51
CA ILE A 290 8.22 -35.54 8.76
C ILE A 290 7.34 -36.28 9.76
N TYR A 291 7.80 -37.42 10.26
CA TYR A 291 7.15 -38.16 11.32
C TYR A 291 7.90 -37.93 12.62
N THR A 292 7.19 -37.46 13.65
CA THR A 292 7.80 -37.21 14.96
C THR A 292 6.84 -37.47 16.11
N VAL A 293 7.36 -37.41 17.32
CA VAL A 293 6.60 -37.50 18.56
C VAL A 293 6.64 -36.13 19.23
N LEU A 294 5.46 -35.57 19.51
CA LEU A 294 5.29 -34.44 20.41
C LEU A 294 5.22 -34.98 21.85
N PRO A 295 6.26 -34.76 22.68
CA PRO A 295 6.27 -35.31 24.02
C PRO A 295 5.27 -34.61 24.95
N ALA A 296 4.73 -35.34 25.93
CA ALA A 296 3.84 -34.81 26.94
C ALA A 296 4.43 -33.57 27.65
N GLY A 297 3.68 -32.47 27.71
CA GLY A 297 4.11 -31.22 28.36
C GLY A 297 5.34 -30.54 27.74
N LYS A 298 5.76 -30.93 26.52
CA LYS A 298 6.90 -30.34 25.81
C LYS A 298 6.46 -29.66 24.51
N LYS A 299 7.39 -28.90 23.93
CA LYS A 299 7.22 -28.25 22.63
C LYS A 299 8.13 -28.86 21.58
N ILE A 300 7.67 -28.84 20.33
CA ILE A 300 8.51 -28.98 19.13
C ILE A 300 8.45 -27.69 18.32
N THR A 301 9.52 -27.37 17.61
CA THR A 301 9.60 -26.20 16.74
C THR A 301 9.76 -26.66 15.30
N ILE A 302 8.81 -26.32 14.43
CA ILE A 302 8.85 -26.57 12.99
C ILE A 302 9.42 -25.31 12.34
N VAL A 303 10.48 -25.48 11.54
CA VAL A 303 11.15 -24.37 10.86
C VAL A 303 11.09 -24.63 9.36
N SER A 304 10.42 -23.73 8.64
CA SER A 304 10.24 -23.81 7.19
C SER A 304 10.91 -22.62 6.51
N ALA A 305 11.90 -22.88 5.66
CA ALA A 305 12.52 -21.88 4.81
C ALA A 305 11.86 -21.84 3.44
N ILE A 306 11.63 -20.63 2.92
CA ILE A 306 11.00 -20.37 1.64
C ILE A 306 12.03 -19.71 0.72
N ASN A 307 12.12 -20.19 -0.51
CA ASN A 307 12.96 -19.54 -1.52
C ASN A 307 12.25 -19.52 -2.86
N THR A 308 12.45 -18.44 -3.61
CA THR A 308 11.85 -18.22 -4.92
C THR A 308 12.90 -17.78 -5.90
N VAL A 309 12.86 -18.33 -7.11
CA VAL A 309 13.66 -17.86 -8.23
C VAL A 309 12.69 -17.55 -9.37
N GLY A 310 12.52 -16.26 -9.67
CA GLY A 310 11.68 -15.77 -10.76
C GLY A 310 12.45 -15.52 -12.06
N ASP A 311 11.73 -15.05 -13.08
CA ASP A 311 12.28 -14.61 -14.38
C ASP A 311 13.24 -15.58 -15.08
N GLN A 312 12.87 -16.85 -15.14
CA GLN A 312 13.71 -17.88 -15.74
C GLN A 312 13.23 -18.26 -17.14
N LYS A 313 14.15 -18.78 -17.97
CA LYS A 313 13.75 -19.47 -19.21
C LYS A 313 12.91 -20.69 -18.88
N ILE A 314 11.90 -20.97 -19.69
CA ILE A 314 10.94 -22.07 -19.49
C ILE A 314 11.62 -23.45 -19.43
N ASP A 315 12.70 -23.62 -20.19
CA ASP A 315 13.47 -24.86 -20.31
C ASP A 315 14.64 -24.97 -19.31
N ALA A 316 14.73 -24.06 -18.34
CA ALA A 316 15.82 -24.09 -17.37
C ALA A 316 15.78 -25.39 -16.51
N PRO A 317 16.91 -26.12 -16.37
CA PRO A 317 16.97 -27.34 -15.59
C PRO A 317 16.76 -27.03 -14.11
N ASN A 318 15.72 -27.64 -13.55
CA ASN A 318 15.30 -27.49 -12.16
C ASN A 318 15.42 -26.09 -11.54
N GLY A 319 14.49 -25.16 -11.83
CA GLY A 319 14.81 -23.75 -11.55
C GLY A 319 16.01 -23.38 -12.41
N LYS A 320 17.07 -22.78 -11.86
CA LYS A 320 18.32 -22.50 -12.59
C LYS A 320 19.50 -23.27 -11.99
N ASP A 321 19.45 -24.60 -11.98
CA ASP A 321 20.36 -25.59 -11.33
C ASP A 321 20.01 -26.04 -9.89
N GLY A 322 18.72 -26.05 -9.54
CA GLY A 322 18.21 -26.46 -8.22
C GLY A 322 18.28 -25.36 -7.16
N LYS A 323 18.55 -24.11 -7.55
CA LYS A 323 18.84 -22.99 -6.65
C LYS A 323 17.71 -22.63 -5.69
N ALA A 324 16.44 -22.76 -6.08
CA ALA A 324 15.33 -22.50 -5.15
C ALA A 324 15.38 -23.50 -3.97
N VAL A 325 15.49 -24.80 -4.29
CA VAL A 325 15.60 -25.87 -3.28
C VAL A 325 16.90 -25.72 -2.47
N GLN A 326 18.05 -25.56 -3.14
CA GLN A 326 19.34 -25.38 -2.47
C GLN A 326 19.34 -24.15 -1.55
N GLY A 327 18.75 -23.04 -1.98
CA GLY A 327 18.62 -21.82 -1.19
C GLY A 327 17.73 -22.03 0.03
N ALA A 328 16.60 -22.73 -0.11
CA ALA A 328 15.72 -23.06 1.00
C ALA A 328 16.41 -24.00 2.02
N VAL A 329 17.04 -25.08 1.55
CA VAL A 329 17.77 -26.04 2.41
C VAL A 329 18.95 -25.35 3.12
N LYS A 330 19.76 -24.58 2.38
CA LYS A 330 20.91 -23.84 2.93
C LYS A 330 20.47 -22.81 3.99
N SER A 331 19.32 -22.16 3.79
CA SER A 331 18.81 -21.19 4.78
C SER A 331 18.61 -21.86 6.14
N LEU A 332 18.12 -23.11 6.18
CA LEU A 332 17.93 -23.85 7.43
C LEU A 332 19.22 -24.18 8.18
N GLU A 333 20.40 -24.13 7.53
CA GLU A 333 21.69 -24.27 8.22
C GLU A 333 21.93 -23.13 9.23
N SER A 334 21.38 -21.94 8.96
CA SER A 334 21.46 -20.78 9.88
C SER A 334 20.37 -20.79 10.95
N PHE A 335 19.28 -21.53 10.73
CA PHE A 335 18.09 -21.57 11.60
C PHE A 335 17.87 -22.99 12.16
N ASN A 336 18.94 -23.63 12.62
CA ASN A 336 18.97 -25.02 13.08
C ASN A 336 19.02 -25.21 14.61
N THR A 337 18.91 -24.14 15.40
CA THR A 337 18.92 -24.21 16.87
C THR A 337 17.84 -23.33 17.48
N GLU A 338 17.36 -23.70 18.68
CA GLU A 338 16.41 -22.86 19.44
C GLU A 338 16.96 -21.43 19.66
N THR A 339 18.28 -21.28 19.84
CA THR A 339 18.94 -19.98 20.02
C THR A 339 18.86 -19.12 18.75
N SER A 340 19.13 -19.69 17.57
CA SER A 340 19.04 -18.92 16.32
C SER A 340 17.60 -18.53 15.99
N ILE A 341 16.63 -19.41 16.28
CA ILE A 341 15.19 -19.10 16.17
C ILE A 341 14.77 -17.98 17.13
N ALA A 342 15.20 -18.02 18.40
CA ALA A 342 14.87 -16.98 19.37
C ALA A 342 15.44 -15.62 18.97
N LYS A 343 16.67 -15.57 18.44
CA LYS A 343 17.30 -14.35 17.91
C LYS A 343 16.52 -13.80 16.72
N GLU A 344 16.11 -14.66 15.79
CA GLU A 344 15.33 -14.25 14.62
C GLU A 344 13.94 -13.74 14.98
N ARG A 345 13.31 -14.35 15.98
CA ARG A 345 12.04 -13.87 16.53
C ARG A 345 12.20 -12.47 17.14
N GLN A 346 13.26 -12.25 17.91
CA GLN A 346 13.50 -10.92 18.50
C GLN A 346 13.67 -9.85 17.42
N LYS A 347 14.43 -10.12 16.36
CA LYS A 347 14.56 -9.22 15.20
C LYS A 347 13.21 -8.91 14.55
N THR A 348 12.38 -9.94 14.37
CA THR A 348 11.02 -9.80 13.83
C THR A 348 10.15 -8.90 14.72
N LEU A 349 10.19 -9.11 16.04
CA LEU A 349 9.46 -8.28 17.00
C LEU A 349 9.96 -6.83 17.00
N ASP A 350 11.28 -6.64 16.97
CA ASP A 350 11.91 -5.31 16.92
C ASP A 350 11.52 -4.57 15.64
N TRP A 351 11.49 -5.28 14.52
CA TRP A 351 11.06 -4.72 13.25
C TRP A 351 9.60 -4.28 13.26
N TRP A 352 8.68 -5.12 13.77
CA TRP A 352 7.25 -4.75 13.83
C TRP A 352 7.02 -3.60 14.80
N LYS A 353 7.73 -3.60 15.94
CA LYS A 353 7.76 -2.47 16.85
C LYS A 353 8.23 -1.19 16.14
N ASN A 354 9.35 -1.24 15.43
CA ASN A 354 9.88 -0.07 14.71
C ASN A 354 8.93 0.41 13.61
N TYR A 355 8.31 -0.52 12.87
CA TYR A 355 7.27 -0.23 11.87
C TYR A 355 6.12 0.56 12.50
N TYR A 356 5.53 0.08 13.60
CA TYR A 356 4.44 0.80 14.27
C TYR A 356 4.89 2.08 14.97
N LEU A 357 6.17 2.21 15.37
CA LEU A 357 6.69 3.43 16.00
C LEU A 357 7.00 4.56 15.01
N GLN A 358 7.01 4.29 13.70
CA GLN A 358 7.17 5.35 12.69
C GLN A 358 6.05 6.41 12.80
N SER A 359 4.83 6.04 13.18
CA SER A 359 3.73 6.96 13.46
C SER A 359 2.66 6.31 14.35
N TYR A 360 1.96 7.11 15.14
CA TYR A 360 0.88 6.65 16.04
C TYR A 360 -0.42 7.37 15.73
N VAL A 361 -1.54 6.65 15.83
CA VAL A 361 -2.89 7.20 15.63
C VAL A 361 -3.86 6.56 16.62
N ASP A 362 -4.57 7.39 17.36
CA ASP A 362 -5.77 7.03 18.09
C ASP A 362 -6.93 7.91 17.65
N THR A 363 -7.90 7.30 16.99
CA THR A 363 -9.11 7.97 16.51
C THR A 363 -10.16 8.20 17.61
N GLY A 364 -9.90 7.76 18.84
CA GLY A 364 -10.91 7.70 19.90
C GLY A 364 -12.05 6.70 19.58
N ASN A 365 -11.91 5.90 18.52
CA ASN A 365 -12.92 4.96 18.04
C ASN A 365 -12.28 3.60 17.71
N THR A 366 -12.65 2.57 18.45
CA THR A 366 -12.06 1.22 18.30
C THR A 366 -12.26 0.61 16.90
N LYS A 367 -13.34 0.93 16.20
CA LYS A 367 -13.59 0.44 14.83
C LYS A 367 -12.68 1.11 13.80
N LEU A 368 -12.50 2.43 13.89
CA LEU A 368 -11.56 3.12 13.02
C LEU A 368 -10.11 2.74 13.33
N ASN A 369 -9.74 2.57 14.61
CA ASN A 369 -8.41 2.05 14.98
C ASN A 369 -8.19 0.64 14.42
N LYS A 370 -9.21 -0.24 14.43
CA LYS A 370 -9.15 -1.56 13.77
C LYS A 370 -8.87 -1.40 12.26
N THR A 371 -9.57 -0.49 11.59
CA THR A 371 -9.34 -0.23 10.16
C THR A 371 -7.95 0.31 9.89
N TYR A 372 -7.49 1.29 10.67
CA TYR A 372 -6.19 1.92 10.51
C TYR A 372 -5.04 0.91 10.68
N TYR A 373 -4.98 0.25 11.84
CA TYR A 373 -3.90 -0.70 12.14
C TYR A 373 -4.02 -2.02 11.37
N GLY A 374 -5.25 -2.45 11.04
CA GLY A 374 -5.47 -3.59 10.15
C GLY A 374 -4.93 -3.33 8.74
N SER A 375 -5.25 -2.17 8.16
CA SER A 375 -4.70 -1.76 6.85
C SER A 375 -3.19 -1.58 6.89
N GLN A 376 -2.63 -1.01 7.97
CA GLN A 376 -1.18 -0.93 8.13
C GLN A 376 -0.53 -2.30 8.24
N TYR A 377 -1.16 -3.27 8.90
CA TYR A 377 -0.65 -4.64 8.99
C TYR A 377 -0.62 -5.31 7.60
N ILE A 378 -1.69 -5.15 6.81
CA ILE A 378 -1.73 -5.60 5.41
C ILE A 378 -0.61 -4.93 4.60
N PHE A 379 -0.49 -3.60 4.65
CA PHE A 379 0.58 -2.89 3.93
C PHE A 379 1.99 -3.35 4.35
N GLY A 380 2.22 -3.48 5.67
CA GLY A 380 3.46 -3.93 6.27
C GLY A 380 3.84 -5.38 5.91
N SER A 381 2.85 -6.20 5.59
CA SER A 381 3.07 -7.60 5.21
C SER A 381 3.30 -7.79 3.71
N ALA A 382 2.92 -6.79 2.89
CA ALA A 382 2.83 -6.95 1.44
C ALA A 382 4.06 -6.45 0.66
N THR A 383 4.73 -5.41 1.13
CA THR A 383 5.77 -4.73 0.35
C THR A 383 6.99 -4.33 1.21
N ARG A 384 8.19 -4.53 0.67
CA ARG A 384 9.48 -4.19 1.30
C ARG A 384 10.52 -3.89 0.23
N ALA A 385 11.39 -2.92 0.48
CA ALA A 385 12.46 -2.56 -0.44
C ALA A 385 13.38 -3.74 -0.78
N GLY A 386 13.86 -3.77 -2.01
CA GLY A 386 14.67 -4.85 -2.57
C GLY A 386 13.89 -6.13 -2.87
N LYS A 387 12.54 -6.07 -2.87
CA LYS A 387 11.65 -7.17 -3.26
C LYS A 387 10.79 -6.74 -4.45
N THR A 388 10.23 -7.71 -5.17
CA THR A 388 9.26 -7.46 -6.25
C THR A 388 7.97 -6.89 -5.68
N ALA A 389 7.39 -5.87 -6.33
CA ALA A 389 6.12 -5.31 -5.90
C ALA A 389 4.99 -6.35 -5.99
N PRO A 390 4.05 -6.39 -5.03
CA PRO A 390 2.91 -7.28 -5.14
C PRO A 390 1.88 -6.76 -6.15
N GLY A 391 1.20 -7.68 -6.85
CA GLY A 391 0.11 -7.37 -7.77
C GLY A 391 -1.23 -7.09 -7.08
N LEU A 392 -2.33 -7.18 -7.82
CA LEU A 392 -3.69 -6.82 -7.39
C LEU A 392 -4.14 -7.40 -6.03
N TYR A 393 -3.64 -8.57 -5.64
CA TYR A 393 -4.06 -9.29 -4.42
C TYR A 393 -3.03 -9.28 -3.28
N GLY A 394 -2.00 -8.42 -3.35
CA GLY A 394 -0.89 -8.53 -2.43
C GLY A 394 -0.10 -9.82 -2.68
N PRO A 395 0.68 -10.31 -1.69
CA PRO A 395 1.30 -11.64 -1.75
C PRO A 395 0.31 -12.80 -1.49
N TRP A 396 -0.99 -12.53 -1.22
CA TRP A 396 -1.96 -13.54 -0.78
C TRP A 396 -2.79 -14.10 -1.93
N ILE A 397 -2.14 -14.88 -2.78
CA ILE A 397 -2.79 -15.52 -3.93
C ILE A 397 -3.06 -17.00 -3.61
N THR A 398 -4.32 -17.36 -3.42
CA THR A 398 -4.76 -18.72 -3.04
C THR A 398 -5.24 -19.56 -4.23
N THR A 399 -5.16 -19.02 -5.44
CA THR A 399 -5.61 -19.66 -6.69
C THR A 399 -4.62 -19.39 -7.81
N ASP A 400 -4.44 -20.37 -8.70
CA ASP A 400 -3.63 -20.19 -9.92
C ASP A 400 -4.38 -19.35 -10.99
N GLN A 401 -5.62 -18.92 -10.71
CA GLN A 401 -6.50 -18.15 -11.59
C GLN A 401 -7.03 -16.92 -10.87
N ALA A 402 -6.12 -16.02 -10.48
CA ALA A 402 -6.51 -14.71 -9.96
C ALA A 402 -7.22 -13.90 -11.06
N ASN A 403 -8.27 -13.12 -10.72
CA ASN A 403 -8.88 -12.22 -11.71
C ASN A 403 -7.84 -11.18 -12.17
N TRP A 404 -7.93 -10.76 -13.44
CA TRP A 404 -6.93 -9.90 -14.07
C TRP A 404 -5.49 -10.43 -13.95
N GLN A 405 -5.32 -11.75 -13.81
CA GLN A 405 -4.02 -12.42 -13.66
C GLN A 405 -3.23 -11.99 -12.42
N GLY A 406 -3.84 -11.25 -11.49
CA GLY A 406 -3.13 -10.62 -10.38
C GLY A 406 -2.04 -9.64 -10.84
N ASP A 407 -2.25 -8.98 -11.99
CA ASP A 407 -1.32 -8.04 -12.59
C ASP A 407 -1.10 -6.77 -11.76
N TYR A 408 -0.22 -5.90 -12.24
CA TYR A 408 -0.18 -4.50 -11.83
C TYR A 408 -1.22 -3.75 -12.66
N HIS A 409 -2.40 -3.56 -12.06
CA HIS A 409 -3.52 -2.87 -12.69
C HIS A 409 -3.40 -1.35 -12.47
N LEU A 410 -2.95 -0.64 -13.49
CA LEU A 410 -2.41 0.73 -13.42
C LEU A 410 -3.44 1.85 -13.49
N ASN A 411 -4.71 1.54 -13.73
CA ASN A 411 -5.78 2.54 -13.79
C ASN A 411 -6.34 2.92 -12.39
N TYR A 412 -5.74 2.42 -11.30
CA TYR A 412 -5.63 3.00 -9.95
C TYR A 412 -5.21 1.96 -8.90
N ASN A 413 -5.54 0.67 -9.12
CA ASN A 413 -5.47 -0.35 -8.06
C ASN A 413 -4.03 -0.62 -7.62
N PHE A 414 -3.05 -0.56 -8.53
CA PHE A 414 -1.65 -0.79 -8.17
C PHE A 414 -1.09 0.35 -7.30
N GLN A 415 -1.54 1.58 -7.53
CA GLN A 415 -1.12 2.78 -6.79
C GLN A 415 -1.84 2.92 -5.45
N ALA A 416 -3.13 2.58 -5.40
CA ALA A 416 -4.00 2.81 -4.25
C ALA A 416 -3.51 2.27 -2.88
N PRO A 417 -2.87 1.09 -2.76
CA PRO A 417 -2.29 0.65 -1.49
C PRO A 417 -1.27 1.63 -0.91
N TYR A 418 -0.58 2.38 -1.77
CA TYR A 418 0.49 3.30 -1.39
C TYR A 418 0.00 4.71 -1.04
N TYR A 419 -1.27 5.05 -1.30
CA TYR A 419 -1.82 6.38 -1.02
C TYR A 419 -1.61 6.82 0.43
N GLY A 420 -1.77 5.91 1.39
CA GLY A 420 -1.57 6.19 2.81
C GLY A 420 -0.17 5.93 3.31
N SER A 421 0.77 5.49 2.45
CA SER A 421 2.13 5.14 2.84
C SER A 421 2.83 6.38 3.40
N TYR A 422 2.93 7.45 2.60
CA TYR A 422 3.74 8.61 2.95
C TYR A 422 3.17 9.38 4.12
N SER A 423 1.87 9.67 4.13
CA SER A 423 1.21 10.37 5.23
C SER A 423 1.30 9.60 6.55
N SER A 424 1.29 8.26 6.53
CA SER A 424 1.54 7.44 7.73
C SER A 424 3.03 7.24 8.04
N ASN A 425 3.94 7.98 7.41
CA ASN A 425 5.38 7.92 7.60
C ASN A 425 6.02 6.57 7.22
N ARG A 426 5.42 5.85 6.28
CA ARG A 426 5.98 4.68 5.59
C ARG A 426 6.55 5.14 4.24
N LEU A 427 7.86 5.20 4.09
CA LEU A 427 8.51 5.87 2.95
C LEU A 427 9.04 4.89 1.90
N LEU A 428 10.29 5.11 1.46
CA LEU A 428 10.92 4.41 0.36
C LEU A 428 11.11 2.94 0.67
N GLU A 429 11.35 2.58 1.92
CA GLU A 429 11.52 1.21 2.37
C GLU A 429 10.29 0.31 2.10
N PHE A 430 9.15 0.92 1.73
CA PHE A 430 7.91 0.23 1.37
C PHE A 430 7.42 0.52 -0.05
N SER A 431 7.74 1.70 -0.59
CA SER A 431 7.29 2.10 -1.94
C SER A 431 8.31 1.85 -3.05
N GLU A 432 9.58 1.60 -2.70
CA GLU A 432 10.64 1.29 -3.66
C GLU A 432 10.26 0.18 -4.65
N PRO A 433 9.62 -0.94 -4.26
CA PRO A 433 9.22 -1.97 -5.21
C PRO A 433 8.32 -1.45 -6.35
N MET A 434 7.35 -0.57 -6.04
CA MET A 434 6.45 0.00 -7.05
C MET A 434 7.24 0.89 -8.02
N PHE A 435 8.17 1.71 -7.51
CA PHE A 435 9.01 2.58 -8.33
C PHE A 435 9.98 1.78 -9.19
N TYR A 436 10.56 0.71 -8.64
CA TYR A 436 11.42 -0.21 -9.38
C TYR A 436 10.66 -0.85 -10.55
N GLU A 437 9.45 -1.35 -10.32
CA GLU A 437 8.63 -1.95 -11.39
C GLU A 437 8.23 -0.91 -12.45
N ALA A 438 7.88 0.31 -12.05
CA ALA A 438 7.62 1.40 -12.98
C ALA A 438 8.84 1.70 -13.88
N ILE A 439 10.04 1.74 -13.28
CA ILE A 439 11.30 1.99 -14.00
C ILE A 439 11.69 0.81 -14.88
N ARG A 440 11.47 -0.43 -14.44
CA ARG A 440 11.82 -1.62 -15.25
C ARG A 440 11.07 -1.64 -16.59
N TYR A 441 9.83 -1.13 -16.60
CA TYR A 441 9.00 -1.05 -17.80
C TYR A 441 9.30 0.14 -18.72
N MET A 442 10.26 0.99 -18.38
CA MET A 442 10.55 2.23 -19.13
C MET A 442 10.83 1.98 -20.61
N ASN A 443 11.69 1.01 -20.94
CA ASN A 443 12.04 0.74 -22.34
C ASN A 443 10.84 0.30 -23.18
N THR A 444 9.96 -0.55 -22.64
CA THR A 444 8.73 -0.93 -23.33
C THR A 444 7.77 0.24 -23.47
N GLY A 445 7.59 1.04 -22.42
CA GLY A 445 6.73 2.21 -22.51
C GLY A 445 7.24 3.23 -23.54
N ILE A 446 8.56 3.38 -23.66
CA ILE A 446 9.19 4.22 -24.68
C ILE A 446 8.95 3.65 -26.08
N LYS A 447 9.16 2.34 -26.25
CA LYS A 447 8.91 1.64 -27.52
C LYS A 447 7.45 1.81 -27.95
N ARG A 448 6.49 1.64 -27.04
CA ARG A 448 5.05 1.82 -27.31
C ARG A 448 4.72 3.26 -27.69
N ALA A 449 5.23 4.25 -26.96
CA ALA A 449 5.02 5.66 -27.30
C ALA A 449 5.57 6.00 -28.70
N SER A 450 6.68 5.37 -29.10
CA SER A 450 7.29 5.54 -30.43
C SER A 450 6.59 4.79 -31.58
N ASP A 451 5.59 3.96 -31.31
CA ASP A 451 4.85 3.21 -32.33
C ASP A 451 3.52 3.90 -32.67
N PRO A 452 3.37 4.48 -33.88
CA PRO A 452 2.11 5.09 -34.30
C PRO A 452 0.89 4.18 -34.22
N ALA A 453 1.07 2.86 -34.39
CA ALA A 453 -0.04 1.91 -34.30
C ALA A 453 -0.53 1.74 -32.85
N GLU A 454 0.35 1.90 -31.86
CA GLU A 454 -0.03 1.91 -30.45
C GLU A 454 -0.81 3.19 -30.13
N LEU A 455 -0.36 4.35 -30.60
CA LEU A 455 -1.06 5.64 -30.44
C LEU A 455 -2.46 5.63 -31.07
N GLU A 456 -2.57 5.10 -32.30
CA GLU A 456 -3.86 4.93 -32.99
C GLU A 456 -4.80 4.01 -32.21
N SER A 457 -4.27 2.98 -31.55
CA SER A 457 -5.07 2.00 -30.80
C SER A 457 -5.70 2.57 -29.52
N ILE A 458 -5.12 3.63 -28.94
CA ILE A 458 -5.68 4.31 -27.76
C ILE A 458 -6.98 5.01 -28.16
N SER A 459 -6.90 5.86 -29.19
CA SER A 459 -8.02 6.66 -29.69
C SER A 459 -7.93 6.84 -31.20
N PRO A 460 -8.56 5.95 -31.99
CA PRO A 460 -8.50 6.04 -33.45
C PRO A 460 -9.02 7.37 -33.98
N TRP A 461 -10.07 7.92 -33.34
CA TRP A 461 -10.63 9.21 -33.73
C TRP A 461 -9.64 10.34 -33.49
N TYR A 462 -9.08 10.47 -32.28
CA TYR A 462 -8.17 11.58 -31.97
C TYR A 462 -6.89 11.50 -32.79
N TYR A 463 -6.31 10.30 -32.90
CA TYR A 463 -5.16 10.05 -33.78
C TYR A 463 -5.47 10.46 -35.23
N SER A 464 -6.64 10.11 -35.77
CA SER A 464 -7.00 10.45 -37.16
C SER A 464 -7.07 11.95 -37.43
N THR A 465 -7.42 12.78 -36.43
CA THR A 465 -7.46 14.24 -36.56
C THR A 465 -6.09 14.89 -36.66
N ARG A 466 -5.03 14.16 -36.27
CA ARG A 466 -3.65 14.65 -36.14
C ARG A 466 -2.62 13.77 -36.84
N LYS A 467 -3.05 12.73 -37.56
CA LYS A 467 -2.18 11.71 -38.19
C LYS A 467 -1.11 12.26 -39.14
N ASP A 468 -1.37 13.43 -39.72
CA ASP A 468 -0.46 14.10 -40.67
C ASP A 468 0.56 15.00 -39.96
N GLU A 469 0.41 15.23 -38.65
CA GLU A 469 1.42 15.88 -37.82
C GLU A 469 2.68 15.01 -37.73
N ASN A 470 3.86 15.64 -37.85
CA ASN A 470 5.14 14.93 -37.91
C ASN A 470 5.37 14.01 -36.68
N ALA A 471 4.88 14.40 -35.51
CA ALA A 471 5.03 13.60 -34.30
C ALA A 471 4.11 12.36 -34.29
N PHE A 472 2.86 12.48 -34.73
CA PHE A 472 1.92 11.34 -34.80
C PHE A 472 2.34 10.34 -35.87
N LYS A 473 2.83 10.81 -37.01
CA LYS A 473 3.32 9.97 -38.11
C LYS A 473 4.54 9.13 -37.74
N ASN A 474 5.46 9.68 -36.93
CA ASN A 474 6.74 9.03 -36.61
C ASN A 474 6.80 8.47 -35.18
N GLY A 475 5.72 8.61 -34.40
CA GLY A 475 5.67 8.21 -32.99
C GLY A 475 6.30 9.23 -32.03
N PHE A 476 5.96 9.09 -30.75
CA PHE A 476 6.40 9.99 -29.68
C PHE A 476 7.73 9.49 -29.11
N ASN A 477 8.82 9.90 -29.74
CA ASN A 477 10.17 9.60 -29.25
C ASN A 477 10.39 10.23 -27.87
N ASP A 478 11.21 9.58 -27.03
CA ASP A 478 11.55 10.05 -25.68
C ASP A 478 10.33 10.33 -24.77
N SER A 479 9.27 9.56 -24.97
CA SER A 479 7.99 9.65 -24.24
C SER A 479 7.64 8.30 -23.61
N LEU A 480 6.69 8.27 -22.68
CA LEU A 480 6.29 7.03 -21.99
C LEU A 480 4.79 6.75 -22.14
N LEU A 481 4.46 5.53 -22.56
CA LEU A 481 3.08 5.06 -22.71
C LEU A 481 2.93 3.65 -22.13
N PHE A 482 2.12 3.49 -21.08
CA PHE A 482 1.81 2.20 -20.45
C PHE A 482 0.39 1.75 -20.78
N THR A 483 0.16 0.43 -20.67
CA THR A 483 -1.16 -0.20 -20.76
C THR A 483 -1.73 -0.42 -19.37
N VAL A 484 -3.04 -0.65 -19.27
CA VAL A 484 -3.73 -0.84 -17.99
C VAL A 484 -3.16 -1.99 -17.17
N GLY A 485 -2.86 -3.12 -17.80
CA GLY A 485 -2.23 -4.27 -17.14
C GLY A 485 -0.77 -4.44 -17.55
N ILE A 486 0.14 -4.51 -16.57
CA ILE A 486 1.54 -4.92 -16.75
C ILE A 486 1.91 -5.98 -15.69
N VAL A 487 2.93 -6.80 -15.92
CA VAL A 487 3.26 -7.97 -15.07
C VAL A 487 4.70 -7.97 -14.52
N PRO A 488 5.07 -8.74 -13.49
CA PRO A 488 6.39 -8.61 -12.87
C PRO A 488 7.61 -9.10 -13.67
N TYR A 489 7.51 -9.64 -14.88
CA TYR A 489 8.71 -10.12 -15.64
C TYR A 489 8.63 -10.02 -17.17
N ILE A 490 7.45 -9.81 -17.77
CA ILE A 490 7.27 -9.85 -19.24
C ILE A 490 7.15 -8.44 -19.80
N ASP A 491 8.11 -8.06 -20.61
CA ASP A 491 8.16 -6.70 -21.16
C ASP A 491 7.33 -6.52 -22.46
N ASP A 492 7.18 -7.55 -23.33
CA ASP A 492 6.89 -7.27 -24.76
C ASP A 492 5.98 -8.29 -25.51
N LYS A 493 5.37 -9.31 -24.87
CA LYS A 493 4.75 -10.43 -25.63
C LYS A 493 3.23 -10.40 -25.83
N THR A 494 2.48 -9.64 -25.04
CA THR A 494 1.04 -9.44 -25.27
C THR A 494 0.77 -7.95 -25.43
N LYS A 495 0.00 -7.57 -26.45
CA LYS A 495 -0.53 -6.20 -26.54
C LYS A 495 -1.50 -6.03 -25.38
N GLY A 496 -1.01 -5.51 -24.26
CA GLY A 496 -1.86 -5.04 -23.17
C GLY A 496 -2.88 -4.05 -23.73
N SER A 497 -4.04 -3.94 -23.08
CA SER A 497 -5.05 -2.99 -23.53
C SER A 497 -4.85 -1.65 -22.82
N TYR A 498 -4.95 -0.56 -23.57
CA TYR A 498 -5.09 0.79 -23.01
C TYR A 498 -6.49 1.05 -22.46
N LEU A 499 -7.49 0.23 -22.82
CA LEU A 499 -8.91 0.46 -22.51
C LEU A 499 -9.34 1.92 -22.78
N ASN A 500 -8.81 2.49 -23.86
CA ASN A 500 -9.00 3.87 -24.31
C ASN A 500 -8.39 4.97 -23.42
N GLN A 501 -7.40 4.66 -22.59
CA GLN A 501 -6.83 5.58 -21.60
C GLN A 501 -5.36 5.87 -21.87
N THR A 502 -4.91 7.09 -21.55
CA THR A 502 -3.48 7.44 -21.47
C THR A 502 -2.96 7.56 -20.03
N ILE A 503 -3.84 7.42 -19.03
CA ILE A 503 -3.57 7.78 -17.63
C ILE A 503 -2.69 6.77 -16.85
N ASP A 504 -2.40 5.58 -17.41
CA ASP A 504 -1.77 4.49 -16.65
C ASP A 504 -0.38 4.87 -16.10
N ALA A 505 0.49 5.43 -16.95
CA ALA A 505 1.79 5.94 -16.52
C ALA A 505 1.65 7.24 -15.71
N LEU A 506 0.62 8.04 -15.98
CA LEU A 506 0.33 9.29 -15.28
C LEU A 506 -0.06 9.05 -13.80
N LEU A 507 -0.86 8.02 -13.53
CA LEU A 507 -1.23 7.65 -12.16
C LEU A 507 -0.03 7.10 -11.38
N LEU A 508 0.89 6.36 -12.02
CA LEU A 508 2.18 6.01 -11.39
C LEU A 508 3.04 7.24 -11.10
N ALA A 509 3.12 8.18 -12.04
CA ALA A 509 3.83 9.44 -11.86
C ALA A 509 3.30 10.24 -10.66
N SER A 510 1.99 10.18 -10.39
CA SER A 510 1.39 10.80 -9.20
C SER A 510 1.98 10.28 -7.89
N GLN A 511 2.37 9.00 -7.81
CA GLN A 511 2.96 8.42 -6.60
C GLN A 511 4.42 8.84 -6.42
N ILE A 512 5.20 8.93 -7.50
CA ILE A 512 6.56 9.47 -7.46
C ILE A 512 6.53 10.95 -7.02
N GLY A 513 5.60 11.74 -7.58
CA GLY A 513 5.39 13.12 -7.18
C GLY A 513 4.97 13.24 -5.71
N ALA A 514 4.00 12.43 -5.27
CA ALA A 514 3.58 12.41 -3.87
C ALA A 514 4.74 12.07 -2.91
N TYR A 515 5.54 11.03 -3.21
CA TYR A 515 6.72 10.71 -2.40
C TYR A 515 7.66 11.91 -2.28
N TYR A 516 7.93 12.62 -3.38
CA TYR A 516 8.77 13.82 -3.36
C TYR A 516 8.14 14.95 -2.54
N GLU A 517 6.84 15.21 -2.65
CA GLU A 517 6.18 16.26 -1.85
C GLU A 517 6.30 15.98 -0.35
N TYR A 518 6.16 14.72 0.08
CA TYR A 518 6.23 14.33 1.49
C TYR A 518 7.67 14.21 2.04
N THR A 519 8.70 14.10 1.19
CA THR A 519 10.10 13.84 1.62
C THR A 519 11.11 14.90 1.20
N GLN A 520 10.88 15.56 0.06
CA GLN A 520 11.84 16.38 -0.67
C GLN A 520 13.22 15.70 -0.77
N ASP A 521 13.20 14.43 -1.15
CA ASP A 521 14.38 13.62 -1.37
C ASP A 521 14.95 13.86 -2.77
N ASP A 522 15.71 14.94 -2.91
CA ASP A 522 16.38 15.31 -4.17
C ASP A 522 17.39 14.25 -4.62
N GLU A 523 18.10 13.59 -3.69
CA GLU A 523 19.07 12.55 -4.04
C GLU A 523 18.38 11.36 -4.70
N TRP A 524 17.32 10.84 -4.08
CA TRP A 524 16.55 9.74 -4.66
C TRP A 524 15.93 10.10 -6.02
N MET A 525 15.38 11.32 -6.15
CA MET A 525 14.69 11.77 -7.36
C MET A 525 15.58 11.69 -8.62
N PHE A 526 16.88 11.96 -8.47
CA PHE A 526 17.84 11.94 -9.59
C PHE A 526 18.74 10.69 -9.62
N THR A 527 18.63 9.80 -8.62
CA THR A 527 19.41 8.56 -8.59
C THR A 527 18.95 7.62 -9.70
N LYS A 528 19.90 7.11 -10.48
CA LYS A 528 19.65 6.14 -11.54
C LYS A 528 19.46 4.74 -10.93
N ILE A 529 18.29 4.17 -11.15
CA ILE A 529 17.94 2.81 -10.77
C ILE A 529 18.25 1.89 -11.96
N GLU A 530 19.15 0.94 -11.73
CA GLU A 530 19.49 -0.08 -12.72
C GLU A 530 18.45 -1.21 -12.70
N THR A 531 17.94 -1.54 -13.87
CA THR A 531 17.02 -2.67 -14.07
C THR A 531 17.52 -3.53 -15.24
N PRO A 532 17.04 -4.78 -15.39
CA PRO A 532 17.44 -5.64 -16.51
C PRO A 532 17.26 -5.00 -17.89
N ASN A 533 16.32 -4.05 -18.02
CA ASN A 533 15.93 -3.46 -19.29
C ASN A 533 16.29 -1.98 -19.39
N GLY A 534 17.14 -1.43 -18.52
CA GLY A 534 17.61 -0.05 -18.62
C GLY A 534 17.86 0.63 -17.29
N THR A 535 18.45 1.83 -17.37
CA THR A 535 18.90 2.59 -16.21
C THR A 535 18.29 3.98 -16.25
N TYR A 536 17.32 4.23 -15.37
CA TYR A 536 16.55 5.49 -15.31
C TYR A 536 16.37 5.94 -13.86
N SER A 537 16.19 7.24 -13.67
CA SER A 537 15.82 7.86 -12.39
C SER A 537 14.32 8.08 -12.30
N PRO A 538 13.77 8.27 -11.07
CA PRO A 538 12.40 8.74 -10.90
C PRO A 538 12.11 10.03 -11.69
N TYR A 539 13.06 10.97 -11.75
CA TYR A 539 12.92 12.17 -12.56
C TYR A 539 12.78 11.85 -14.06
N ASP A 540 13.60 10.95 -14.61
CA ASP A 540 13.44 10.53 -16.02
C ASP A 540 12.03 9.97 -16.28
N PHE A 541 11.49 9.16 -15.36
CA PHE A 541 10.13 8.64 -15.48
C PHE A 541 9.11 9.78 -15.59
N LEU A 542 9.15 10.74 -14.65
CA LEU A 542 8.26 11.91 -14.69
C LEU A 542 8.40 12.70 -15.99
N THR A 543 9.64 12.95 -16.43
CA THR A 543 9.90 13.73 -17.65
C THR A 543 9.35 13.06 -18.91
N LYS A 544 9.45 11.72 -19.03
CA LYS A 544 8.96 10.99 -20.21
C LYS A 544 7.44 10.89 -20.24
N VAL A 545 6.78 10.78 -19.08
CA VAL A 545 5.33 10.94 -18.99
C VAL A 545 4.93 12.37 -19.40
N GLY A 546 5.67 13.38 -18.93
CA GLY A 546 5.43 14.77 -19.34
C GLY A 546 5.65 15.02 -20.84
N ASN A 547 6.67 14.40 -21.44
CA ASN A 547 6.95 14.47 -22.87
C ASN A 547 5.84 13.84 -23.72
N PHE A 548 5.24 12.73 -23.26
CA PHE A 548 4.07 12.14 -23.92
C PHE A 548 2.94 13.18 -24.03
N TYR A 549 2.56 13.80 -22.91
CA TYR A 549 1.48 14.79 -22.91
C TYR A 549 1.83 16.08 -23.63
N LYS A 550 3.11 16.49 -23.67
CA LYS A 550 3.54 17.63 -24.48
C LYS A 550 3.15 17.49 -25.96
N ILE A 551 3.11 16.26 -26.47
CA ILE A 551 2.74 15.95 -27.85
C ILE A 551 1.26 15.58 -27.97
N TRP A 552 0.75 14.78 -27.02
CA TRP A 552 -0.64 14.31 -27.02
C TRP A 552 -1.64 15.44 -26.81
N LEU A 553 -1.33 16.44 -25.98
CA LEU A 553 -2.14 17.65 -25.87
C LEU A 553 -2.16 18.40 -27.20
N GLU A 554 -3.23 19.14 -27.43
CA GLU A 554 -3.33 20.07 -28.54
C GLU A 554 -3.48 21.51 -28.03
N LYS A 555 -2.65 22.41 -28.57
CA LYS A 555 -2.73 23.84 -28.31
C LYS A 555 -3.84 24.45 -29.17
N ARG A 556 -4.86 25.00 -28.54
CA ARG A 556 -6.06 25.55 -29.19
C ARG A 556 -6.39 26.94 -28.64
N ASN A 557 -7.18 27.71 -29.38
CA ASN A 557 -7.82 28.89 -28.79
C ASN A 557 -8.87 28.43 -27.76
N PRO A 558 -9.20 29.27 -26.75
CA PRO A 558 -10.28 28.97 -25.83
C PRO A 558 -11.58 28.68 -26.57
N ARG A 559 -12.43 27.89 -25.93
CA ARG A 559 -13.69 27.47 -26.50
C ARG A 559 -14.59 28.67 -26.85
N ILE A 560 -15.31 28.57 -27.96
CA ILE A 560 -16.19 29.65 -28.45
C ILE A 560 -17.50 29.81 -27.64
N ASP A 561 -17.93 28.78 -26.93
CA ASP A 561 -19.14 28.76 -26.09
C ASP A 561 -18.99 27.72 -24.96
N GLN A 562 -19.92 27.67 -24.02
CA GLN A 562 -19.94 26.69 -22.90
C GLN A 562 -20.94 25.54 -23.16
N GLU A 563 -21.49 25.44 -24.37
CA GLU A 563 -22.53 24.45 -24.70
C GLU A 563 -21.89 23.17 -25.23
N TYR A 564 -22.16 22.03 -24.61
CA TYR A 564 -21.65 20.74 -25.06
C TYR A 564 -22.70 19.92 -25.78
N ILE A 565 -22.31 19.29 -26.88
CA ILE A 565 -23.10 18.22 -27.48
C ILE A 565 -22.88 16.99 -26.60
N LYS A 566 -23.87 16.74 -25.73
CA LYS A 566 -23.86 15.69 -24.71
C LYS A 566 -24.43 14.37 -25.26
N ASP A 567 -24.12 13.25 -24.60
CA ASP A 567 -24.69 11.95 -24.95
C ASP A 567 -26.20 11.90 -24.65
N ASN A 568 -26.97 11.22 -25.52
CA ASN A 568 -28.30 10.73 -25.16
C ASN A 568 -28.14 9.33 -24.55
N PRO A 569 -28.59 9.09 -23.31
CA PRO A 569 -28.41 7.79 -22.66
C PRO A 569 -29.08 6.59 -23.36
N SER A 570 -30.00 6.86 -24.28
CA SER A 570 -30.78 5.84 -24.99
C SER A 570 -30.31 5.55 -26.42
N GLY A 571 -29.16 6.08 -26.86
CA GLY A 571 -28.55 5.72 -28.15
C GLY A 571 -29.38 6.05 -29.41
N VAL A 572 -30.55 6.70 -29.29
CA VAL A 572 -31.41 7.02 -30.45
C VAL A 572 -31.87 8.48 -30.37
N LYS A 573 -31.16 9.34 -31.11
CA LYS A 573 -31.69 10.24 -32.16
C LYS A 573 -30.58 11.23 -32.56
N GLY A 574 -29.90 10.96 -33.67
CA GLY A 574 -29.26 12.02 -34.48
C GLY A 574 -27.81 11.82 -34.90
N ASN A 575 -26.89 11.54 -33.97
CA ASN A 575 -25.45 11.65 -34.25
C ASN A 575 -24.68 10.36 -33.92
N THR A 576 -23.84 9.90 -34.84
CA THR A 576 -22.81 8.90 -34.51
C THR A 576 -21.81 9.51 -33.52
N LEU A 577 -21.15 8.70 -32.67
CA LEU A 577 -20.15 9.20 -31.69
C LEU A 577 -19.08 10.07 -32.35
N ALA A 578 -18.60 9.70 -33.54
CA ALA A 578 -17.64 10.49 -34.30
C ALA A 578 -18.19 11.88 -34.68
N THR A 579 -19.47 11.99 -35.04
CA THR A 579 -20.12 13.27 -35.33
C THR A 579 -20.17 14.17 -34.09
N LYS A 580 -20.45 13.61 -32.90
CA LYS A 580 -20.39 14.33 -31.61
C LYS A 580 -18.99 14.88 -31.36
N TYR A 581 -17.98 14.01 -31.43
CA TYR A 581 -16.59 14.39 -31.15
C TYR A 581 -16.13 15.51 -32.07
N THR A 582 -16.37 15.40 -33.38
CA THR A 582 -16.03 16.44 -34.36
C THR A 582 -16.72 17.77 -34.07
N ALA A 583 -17.98 17.75 -33.62
CA ALA A 583 -18.72 18.98 -33.34
C ALA A 583 -18.29 19.65 -32.02
N ASN A 584 -17.96 18.89 -30.97
CA ASN A 584 -17.34 19.44 -29.75
C ASN A 584 -15.91 19.94 -30.04
N TYR A 585 -15.15 19.23 -30.86
CA TYR A 585 -13.79 19.62 -31.28
C TYR A 585 -13.77 20.95 -32.02
N ALA A 586 -14.73 21.18 -32.93
CA ALA A 586 -14.85 22.42 -33.67
C ALA A 586 -15.07 23.66 -32.79
N LYS A 587 -15.53 23.47 -31.54
CA LYS A 587 -15.69 24.56 -30.56
C LYS A 587 -14.37 25.02 -29.95
N TYR A 588 -13.28 24.29 -30.14
CA TYR A 588 -11.90 24.69 -29.85
C TYR A 588 -11.20 25.11 -31.16
N PRO A 589 -11.22 26.40 -31.54
CA PRO A 589 -10.67 26.83 -32.81
C PRO A 589 -9.16 26.56 -32.88
N PRO A 590 -8.61 26.34 -34.08
CA PRO A 590 -7.18 26.25 -34.27
C PRO A 590 -6.47 27.45 -33.64
N TYR A 591 -5.35 27.21 -32.96
CA TYR A 591 -4.56 28.27 -32.36
C TYR A 591 -4.10 29.26 -33.43
N SER A 592 -4.45 30.54 -33.24
CA SER A 592 -4.22 31.62 -34.21
C SER A 592 -3.06 32.54 -33.85
N GLY A 593 -2.23 32.16 -32.87
CA GLY A 593 -1.21 33.04 -32.28
C GLY A 593 -1.74 33.89 -31.12
N GLY A 594 -0.86 34.30 -30.22
CA GLY A 594 -1.18 35.16 -29.08
C GLY A 594 -0.97 34.50 -27.71
N LYS A 595 -1.30 35.21 -26.63
CA LYS A 595 -1.15 34.73 -25.24
C LYS A 595 -2.41 34.05 -24.68
N ASN A 596 -3.52 34.07 -25.42
CA ASN A 596 -4.78 33.50 -24.98
C ASN A 596 -5.04 32.18 -25.71
N TYR A 597 -4.60 31.08 -25.12
CA TYR A 597 -4.80 29.72 -25.61
C TYR A 597 -5.02 28.76 -24.45
N THR A 598 -5.47 27.56 -24.78
CA THR A 598 -5.64 26.44 -23.84
C THR A 598 -5.04 25.18 -24.43
N TYR A 599 -4.61 24.27 -23.55
CA TYR A 599 -4.31 22.89 -23.92
C TYR A 599 -5.53 22.02 -23.66
N VAL A 600 -5.87 21.19 -24.65
CA VAL A 600 -6.96 20.22 -24.59
C VAL A 600 -6.48 18.84 -25.02
N LEU A 601 -7.20 17.81 -24.61
CA LEU A 601 -6.99 16.43 -25.04
C LEU A 601 -8.32 15.69 -25.23
N PHE A 602 -8.25 14.59 -25.96
CA PHE A 602 -9.34 13.64 -26.09
C PHE A 602 -8.86 12.26 -25.65
N ASP A 603 -9.46 11.75 -24.59
CA ASP A 603 -9.01 10.53 -23.91
C ASP A 603 -10.17 9.84 -23.20
N GLY A 604 -9.99 8.60 -22.76
CA GLY A 604 -10.98 7.89 -21.95
C GLY A 604 -10.93 8.35 -20.50
N SER A 605 -12.05 8.86 -19.99
CA SER A 605 -12.23 9.05 -18.54
C SER A 605 -12.27 7.72 -17.78
N HIS A 606 -12.73 6.64 -18.41
CA HIS A 606 -12.84 5.29 -17.85
C HIS A 606 -12.65 4.26 -18.96
N GLU A 607 -12.48 2.99 -18.58
CA GLU A 607 -12.49 1.86 -19.50
C GLU A 607 -13.66 1.93 -20.49
N SER A 608 -13.33 1.81 -21.78
CA SER A 608 -14.29 1.84 -22.90
C SER A 608 -15.05 3.16 -23.06
N SER A 609 -14.49 4.29 -22.61
CA SER A 609 -15.05 5.62 -22.80
C SER A 609 -14.13 6.54 -23.61
N PHE A 610 -14.66 7.67 -24.08
CA PHE A 610 -13.93 8.68 -24.85
C PHE A 610 -14.60 10.04 -24.65
N GLU A 611 -13.83 11.01 -24.18
CA GLU A 611 -14.34 12.31 -23.78
C GLU A 611 -13.31 13.42 -23.98
N PHE A 612 -13.77 14.67 -24.08
CA PHE A 612 -12.89 15.85 -24.08
C PHE A 612 -12.52 16.23 -22.65
N ASN A 613 -11.22 16.40 -22.42
CA ASN A 613 -10.65 16.86 -21.15
C ASN A 613 -11.21 16.09 -19.92
N PRO A 614 -11.06 14.76 -19.87
CA PRO A 614 -11.44 13.97 -18.69
C PRO A 614 -10.83 14.53 -17.41
N THR A 615 -11.64 14.68 -16.36
CA THR A 615 -11.20 15.29 -15.09
C THR A 615 -10.07 14.51 -14.44
N VAL A 616 -10.07 13.18 -14.54
CA VAL A 616 -8.98 12.29 -14.12
C VAL A 616 -7.66 12.61 -14.83
N ALA A 617 -7.69 12.81 -16.15
CA ALA A 617 -6.48 13.07 -16.94
C ALA A 617 -5.95 14.48 -16.66
N VAL A 618 -6.79 15.51 -16.79
CA VAL A 618 -6.34 16.91 -16.65
C VAL A 618 -5.88 17.21 -15.22
N GLY A 619 -6.53 16.63 -14.21
CA GLY A 619 -6.16 16.82 -12.81
C GLY A 619 -4.79 16.22 -12.47
N ASN A 620 -4.56 14.97 -12.85
CA ASN A 620 -3.28 14.31 -12.61
C ASN A 620 -2.17 14.87 -13.51
N LEU A 621 -2.52 15.39 -14.69
CA LEU A 621 -1.58 16.06 -15.58
C LEU A 621 -1.13 17.40 -15.02
N GLN A 622 -2.06 18.22 -14.51
CA GLN A 622 -1.73 19.44 -13.78
C GLN A 622 -0.76 19.14 -12.64
N TYR A 623 -1.06 18.10 -11.84
CA TYR A 623 -0.20 17.65 -10.76
C TYR A 623 1.20 17.23 -11.20
N LEU A 624 1.31 16.50 -12.32
CA LEU A 624 2.61 16.14 -12.89
C LEU A 624 3.40 17.39 -13.33
N MET A 625 2.74 18.34 -14.00
CA MET A 625 3.42 19.56 -14.46
C MET A 625 3.89 20.41 -13.27
N ASP A 626 3.08 20.56 -12.23
CA ASP A 626 3.43 21.28 -11.01
C ASP A 626 4.62 20.62 -10.29
N ASN A 627 4.63 19.29 -10.21
CA ASN A 627 5.75 18.52 -9.66
C ASN A 627 7.03 18.72 -10.48
N LEU A 628 6.96 18.55 -11.80
CA LEU A 628 8.11 18.73 -12.69
C LEU A 628 8.71 20.13 -12.58
N VAL A 629 7.87 21.17 -12.56
CA VAL A 629 8.31 22.56 -12.39
C VAL A 629 8.93 22.77 -11.00
N THR A 630 8.32 22.23 -9.95
CA THR A 630 8.80 22.38 -8.56
C THR A 630 10.13 21.67 -8.36
N ILE A 631 10.23 20.39 -8.73
CA ILE A 631 11.46 19.59 -8.66
C ILE A 631 12.58 20.26 -9.44
N SER A 632 12.30 20.71 -10.67
CA SER A 632 13.29 21.39 -11.52
C SER A 632 13.80 22.68 -10.90
N LYS A 633 12.91 23.50 -10.33
CA LYS A 633 13.27 24.76 -9.67
C LYS A 633 14.09 24.51 -8.40
N ASN A 634 13.64 23.59 -7.54
CA ASN A 634 14.34 23.26 -6.30
C ASN A 634 15.75 22.75 -6.56
N ASN A 635 15.93 22.01 -7.66
CA ASN A 635 17.22 21.48 -8.11
C ASN A 635 17.97 22.40 -9.09
N GLN A 636 17.55 23.67 -9.21
CA GLN A 636 18.24 24.73 -9.97
C GLN A 636 18.49 24.38 -11.45
N LEU A 637 17.61 23.59 -12.06
CA LEU A 637 17.65 23.33 -13.50
C LEU A 637 17.30 24.62 -14.27
N SER A 638 17.82 24.75 -15.49
CA SER A 638 17.51 25.89 -16.37
C SER A 638 16.00 25.99 -16.64
N GLU A 639 15.45 27.20 -16.70
CA GLU A 639 14.04 27.41 -17.05
C GLU A 639 13.69 26.79 -18.40
N SER A 640 14.62 26.76 -19.36
CA SER A 640 14.44 26.08 -20.64
C SER A 640 14.12 24.59 -20.52
N THR A 641 14.52 23.93 -19.43
CA THR A 641 14.26 22.50 -19.19
C THR A 641 12.80 22.24 -18.86
N TYR A 642 12.13 23.18 -18.19
CA TYR A 642 10.75 23.01 -17.72
C TYR A 642 9.78 24.08 -18.27
N ALA A 643 10.21 24.90 -19.23
CA ALA A 643 9.39 25.96 -19.82
C ALA A 643 8.11 25.41 -20.46
N ASP A 644 8.20 24.29 -21.19
CA ASP A 644 7.05 23.63 -21.81
C ASP A 644 6.04 23.17 -20.74
N TRP A 645 6.52 22.55 -19.65
CA TRP A 645 5.65 22.08 -18.57
C TRP A 645 5.02 23.23 -17.79
N LYS A 646 5.77 24.31 -17.56
CA LYS A 646 5.23 25.55 -16.98
C LYS A 646 4.17 26.17 -17.89
N ASP A 647 4.38 26.15 -19.20
CA ASP A 647 3.41 26.65 -20.18
C ASP A 647 2.13 25.82 -20.17
N ILE A 648 2.27 24.49 -20.16
CA ILE A 648 1.14 23.55 -20.04
C ILE A 648 0.40 23.79 -18.73
N ALA A 649 1.07 23.77 -17.58
CA ALA A 649 0.46 24.02 -16.27
C ALA A 649 -0.31 25.34 -16.18
N THR A 650 0.12 26.37 -16.92
CA THR A 650 -0.53 27.69 -16.93
C THR A 650 -1.77 27.73 -17.82
N HIS A 651 -1.79 26.94 -18.90
CA HIS A 651 -2.82 27.00 -19.93
C HIS A 651 -3.61 25.69 -20.07
N LEU A 652 -3.43 24.73 -19.18
CA LEU A 652 -4.22 23.51 -19.16
C LEU A 652 -5.64 23.85 -18.74
N VAL A 653 -6.61 23.27 -19.45
CA VAL A 653 -8.00 23.31 -19.07
C VAL A 653 -8.22 22.72 -17.67
N LYS A 654 -9.10 23.34 -16.90
CA LYS A 654 -9.40 22.94 -15.52
C LYS A 654 -10.60 21.99 -15.48
N PRO A 655 -10.71 21.11 -14.47
CA PRO A 655 -11.92 20.35 -14.23
C PRO A 655 -13.14 21.27 -14.16
N GLU A 656 -14.08 21.09 -15.08
CA GLU A 656 -15.30 21.90 -15.15
C GLU A 656 -16.40 21.35 -14.24
N THR A 657 -17.22 22.27 -13.75
CA THR A 657 -18.45 21.95 -13.03
C THR A 657 -19.66 22.08 -13.96
N ALA A 658 -20.71 21.34 -13.64
CA ALA A 658 -21.97 21.37 -14.35
C ALA A 658 -23.16 21.23 -13.40
N ILE A 659 -24.32 21.73 -13.83
CA ILE A 659 -25.57 21.49 -13.11
C ILE A 659 -25.98 20.03 -13.30
N TYR A 660 -26.27 19.35 -12.21
CA TYR A 660 -26.77 17.99 -12.21
C TYR A 660 -28.23 17.98 -12.68
N GLU A 661 -28.41 17.76 -13.98
CA GLU A 661 -29.71 17.85 -14.67
C GLU A 661 -30.47 16.53 -14.76
N TYR A 662 -29.99 15.44 -14.14
CA TYR A 662 -30.62 14.11 -14.15
C TYR A 662 -31.27 13.72 -15.50
N ASN A 663 -30.52 13.07 -16.40
CA ASN A 663 -31.08 12.62 -17.68
C ASN A 663 -30.94 11.08 -17.82
N GLN A 664 -32.02 10.36 -17.49
CA GLN A 664 -32.47 9.02 -17.92
C GLN A 664 -31.46 7.92 -18.34
N ALA A 665 -30.24 7.85 -17.79
CA ALA A 665 -29.28 6.82 -18.21
C ALA A 665 -29.42 5.44 -17.57
N THR A 666 -30.17 5.31 -16.48
CA THR A 666 -30.27 4.04 -15.76
C THR A 666 -31.66 3.82 -15.19
N SER A 667 -32.24 2.65 -15.45
CA SER A 667 -33.60 2.22 -15.08
C SER A 667 -33.85 2.05 -13.56
N TRP A 668 -32.94 2.47 -12.68
CA TRP A 668 -32.92 2.04 -11.27
C TRP A 668 -33.34 3.10 -10.25
N LYS A 669 -33.38 4.39 -10.62
CA LYS A 669 -33.82 5.47 -9.73
C LYS A 669 -34.56 6.50 -10.55
N THR A 670 -35.76 6.91 -10.13
CA THR A 670 -36.64 7.83 -10.88
C THR A 670 -36.60 9.28 -10.37
N SER A 671 -35.84 9.57 -9.31
CA SER A 671 -35.68 10.90 -8.70
C SER A 671 -34.35 11.02 -7.92
N SER A 672 -33.81 12.23 -7.85
CA SER A 672 -32.58 12.57 -7.11
C SER A 672 -32.81 13.77 -6.21
N ASN A 673 -32.27 13.73 -4.99
CA ASN A 673 -32.29 14.88 -4.06
C ASN A 673 -31.25 15.95 -4.42
N TYR A 674 -30.35 15.68 -5.37
CA TYR A 674 -29.28 16.56 -5.78
C TYR A 674 -29.55 17.21 -7.15
N PHE A 675 -30.75 17.04 -7.70
CA PHE A 675 -31.17 17.70 -8.93
C PHE A 675 -30.97 19.22 -8.84
N GLY A 676 -30.38 19.81 -9.87
CA GLY A 676 -30.09 21.24 -9.93
C GLY A 676 -28.86 21.68 -9.12
N LYS A 677 -28.15 20.76 -8.45
CA LYS A 677 -26.90 21.06 -7.75
C LYS A 677 -25.74 21.09 -8.73
N GLU A 678 -24.77 21.96 -8.47
CA GLU A 678 -23.52 21.99 -9.20
C GLU A 678 -22.62 20.82 -8.75
N ILE A 679 -22.03 20.10 -9.71
CA ILE A 679 -21.16 18.93 -9.52
C ILE A 679 -19.96 18.99 -10.47
N PHE A 680 -18.89 18.24 -10.19
CA PHE A 680 -17.84 17.96 -11.18
C PHE A 680 -18.25 16.87 -12.17
N GLY A 681 -17.88 17.13 -13.43
CA GLY A 681 -18.00 16.24 -14.57
C GLY A 681 -17.07 15.02 -14.53
N LEU A 682 -17.42 13.92 -15.20
CA LEU A 682 -16.41 12.95 -15.67
C LEU A 682 -15.46 13.60 -16.69
N SER A 683 -16.03 14.47 -17.51
CA SER A 683 -15.38 15.26 -18.53
C SER A 683 -16.22 16.50 -18.77
N GLU A 684 -15.78 17.37 -19.69
CA GLU A 684 -16.58 18.52 -20.07
C GLU A 684 -17.89 18.15 -20.79
N ASP A 685 -17.87 17.06 -21.56
CA ASP A 685 -19.00 16.61 -22.38
C ASP A 685 -19.80 15.44 -21.77
N ARG A 686 -19.45 15.03 -20.54
CA ARG A 686 -20.12 13.96 -19.79
C ARG A 686 -20.24 14.31 -18.30
N TYR A 687 -21.49 14.46 -17.85
CA TYR A 687 -21.79 14.90 -16.48
C TYR A 687 -21.29 13.95 -15.39
N VAL A 688 -21.83 12.74 -15.27
CA VAL A 688 -21.47 11.86 -14.15
C VAL A 688 -21.89 10.43 -14.50
N ARG A 689 -21.17 9.43 -13.99
CA ARG A 689 -21.53 8.02 -14.14
C ARG A 689 -21.72 7.38 -12.76
N PRO A 690 -22.90 7.54 -12.13
CA PRO A 690 -23.17 7.07 -10.78
C PRO A 690 -23.27 5.54 -10.64
N ILE A 691 -22.83 4.78 -11.65
CA ILE A 691 -22.74 3.32 -11.64
C ILE A 691 -21.28 2.82 -11.59
N SER A 692 -20.29 3.73 -11.54
CA SER A 692 -18.86 3.38 -11.47
C SER A 692 -18.19 3.95 -10.22
N ALA A 693 -16.87 3.79 -10.14
CA ALA A 693 -16.03 4.45 -9.15
C ALA A 693 -16.06 5.98 -9.31
N THR A 694 -15.67 6.71 -8.27
CA THR A 694 -15.53 8.18 -8.27
C THR A 694 -14.29 8.67 -9.03
N VAL A 695 -14.24 8.36 -10.32
CA VAL A 695 -13.15 8.71 -11.24
C VAL A 695 -13.10 10.21 -11.49
N GLU A 696 -14.26 10.85 -11.56
CA GLU A 696 -14.41 12.30 -11.73
C GLU A 696 -13.79 13.13 -10.60
N LEU A 697 -13.51 12.52 -9.45
CA LEU A 697 -12.88 13.15 -8.30
C LEU A 697 -11.40 12.75 -8.17
N GLU A 698 -10.82 12.06 -9.15
CA GLU A 698 -9.40 11.70 -9.12
C GLU A 698 -8.46 12.90 -9.25
N PHE A 699 -8.94 14.04 -9.76
CA PHE A 699 -8.20 15.30 -9.66
C PHE A 699 -8.05 15.80 -8.21
N VAL A 700 -8.95 15.41 -7.29
CA VAL A 700 -8.84 15.70 -5.86
C VAL A 700 -7.79 14.79 -5.21
N MET A 701 -7.86 13.49 -5.51
CA MET A 701 -6.90 12.47 -5.08
C MET A 701 -6.89 11.33 -6.10
N PRO A 702 -5.74 10.96 -6.69
CA PRO A 702 -4.39 11.41 -6.34
C PRO A 702 -3.94 12.75 -6.95
N GLY A 703 -4.75 13.41 -7.79
CA GLY A 703 -4.34 14.62 -8.51
C GLY A 703 -4.06 15.85 -7.63
N ASN A 704 -4.48 15.88 -6.36
CA ASN A 704 -4.14 16.95 -5.41
C ASN A 704 -4.51 18.39 -5.87
N GLN A 705 -5.47 18.56 -6.78
CA GLN A 705 -5.85 19.85 -7.37
C GLN A 705 -6.96 20.58 -6.59
N LEU A 706 -7.50 19.96 -5.55
CA LEU A 706 -8.52 20.55 -4.68
C LEU A 706 -8.24 20.17 -3.23
N GLY A 707 -8.34 21.16 -2.33
CA GLY A 707 -8.02 21.04 -0.90
C GLY A 707 -8.81 22.02 -0.05
N PHE A 708 -8.61 22.01 1.26
CA PHE A 708 -9.46 22.73 2.20
C PHE A 708 -9.50 24.26 2.01
N ASP A 709 -8.48 24.83 1.35
CA ASP A 709 -8.38 26.27 1.05
C ASP A 709 -8.74 26.61 -0.41
N SER A 710 -9.33 25.67 -1.14
CA SER A 710 -9.93 25.95 -2.46
C SER A 710 -11.22 26.77 -2.33
N GLU A 711 -11.68 27.36 -3.44
CA GLU A 711 -12.90 28.18 -3.47
C GLU A 711 -14.11 27.42 -2.91
N SER A 712 -14.91 28.07 -2.05
CA SER A 712 -16.00 27.40 -1.35
C SER A 712 -17.05 26.79 -2.30
N ARG A 713 -17.28 27.44 -3.45
CA ARG A 713 -18.16 26.92 -4.52
C ARG A 713 -17.65 25.59 -5.07
N LEU A 714 -16.36 25.49 -5.39
CA LEU A 714 -15.75 24.26 -5.93
C LEU A 714 -15.75 23.14 -4.88
N LEU A 715 -15.47 23.46 -3.62
CA LEU A 715 -15.59 22.50 -2.53
C LEU A 715 -17.03 22.00 -2.36
N GLU A 716 -18.02 22.88 -2.50
CA GLU A 716 -19.44 22.51 -2.49
C GLU A 716 -19.80 21.62 -3.69
N ALA A 717 -19.33 21.96 -4.89
CA ALA A 717 -19.51 21.12 -6.07
C ALA A 717 -18.90 19.72 -5.88
N GLY A 718 -17.70 19.62 -5.30
CA GLY A 718 -17.08 18.34 -4.96
C GLY A 718 -17.88 17.54 -3.94
N ARG A 719 -18.40 18.17 -2.87
CA ARG A 719 -19.27 17.51 -1.90
C ARG A 719 -20.58 17.02 -2.54
N ASN A 720 -21.17 17.83 -3.42
CA ASN A 720 -22.34 17.42 -4.20
C ASN A 720 -22.01 16.22 -5.11
N THR A 721 -20.82 16.16 -5.73
CA THR A 721 -20.38 14.99 -6.50
C THR A 721 -20.24 13.76 -5.61
N VAL A 722 -19.65 13.88 -4.41
CA VAL A 722 -19.58 12.80 -3.42
C VAL A 722 -20.99 12.31 -3.04
N ASP A 723 -21.94 13.23 -2.87
CA ASP A 723 -23.33 12.91 -2.57
C ASP A 723 -24.03 12.16 -3.72
N VAL A 724 -23.87 12.64 -4.95
CA VAL A 724 -24.40 11.96 -6.15
C VAL A 724 -23.79 10.57 -6.28
N MET A 725 -22.47 10.45 -6.23
CA MET A 725 -21.78 9.18 -6.42
C MET A 725 -21.96 8.21 -5.26
N GLY A 726 -22.07 8.72 -4.04
CA GLY A 726 -22.23 7.93 -2.84
C GLY A 726 -23.67 7.50 -2.56
N ASN A 727 -24.64 8.40 -2.75
CA ASN A 727 -26.02 8.22 -2.30
C ASN A 727 -27.02 7.98 -3.44
N ASP A 728 -26.77 8.52 -4.64
CA ASP A 728 -27.59 8.23 -5.83
C ASP A 728 -27.01 7.12 -6.68
N GLY A 729 -25.71 6.89 -6.58
CA GLY A 729 -25.03 5.83 -7.28
C GLY A 729 -25.36 4.43 -6.79
N SER A 730 -25.31 3.47 -7.71
CA SER A 730 -25.51 2.05 -7.43
C SER A 730 -24.23 1.29 -7.79
N PRO A 731 -23.51 0.69 -6.83
CA PRO A 731 -23.86 0.53 -5.39
C PRO A 731 -23.42 1.70 -4.48
N GLY A 732 -22.96 2.82 -5.04
CA GLY A 732 -22.67 4.06 -4.30
C GLY A 732 -21.48 3.93 -3.35
N TRP A 733 -21.63 4.39 -2.10
CA TRP A 733 -20.61 4.22 -1.05
C TRP A 733 -20.14 2.77 -0.86
N ALA A 734 -20.99 1.79 -1.20
CA ALA A 734 -20.68 0.38 -1.06
C ALA A 734 -19.89 -0.20 -2.24
N SER A 735 -19.60 0.61 -3.28
CA SER A 735 -18.82 0.20 -4.45
C SER A 735 -17.43 -0.27 -4.06
N ASN A 736 -17.04 -1.42 -4.59
CA ASN A 736 -15.76 -2.06 -4.34
C ASN A 736 -14.58 -1.21 -4.83
N ASN A 737 -14.80 -0.44 -5.90
CA ASN A 737 -13.80 0.48 -6.46
C ASN A 737 -13.80 1.87 -5.80
N ASN A 738 -14.74 2.15 -4.88
CA ASN A 738 -14.74 3.39 -4.11
C ASN A 738 -13.82 3.33 -2.89
N THR A 739 -13.36 2.13 -2.50
CA THR A 739 -12.35 1.99 -1.44
C THR A 739 -10.96 1.89 -2.09
N PRO A 740 -10.03 2.83 -1.83
CA PRO A 740 -10.08 3.92 -0.85
C PRO A 740 -10.57 5.28 -1.38
N LYS A 741 -10.79 5.41 -2.70
CA LYS A 741 -11.02 6.68 -3.44
C LYS A 741 -12.01 7.65 -2.79
N ILE A 742 -13.30 7.29 -2.70
CA ILE A 742 -14.36 8.22 -2.30
C ILE A 742 -14.16 8.74 -0.88
N PHE A 743 -13.60 7.93 0.01
CA PHE A 743 -13.39 8.29 1.41
C PHE A 743 -12.29 9.34 1.56
N THR A 744 -11.18 9.17 0.83
CA THR A 744 -10.11 10.18 0.81
C THR A 744 -10.57 11.45 0.11
N GLN A 745 -11.27 11.34 -1.02
CA GLN A 745 -11.84 12.48 -1.73
C GLN A 745 -12.80 13.27 -0.82
N ALA A 746 -13.70 12.59 -0.11
CA ALA A 746 -14.62 13.21 0.84
C ALA A 746 -13.89 13.91 2.01
N ALA A 747 -12.82 13.29 2.55
CA ALA A 747 -12.01 13.93 3.59
C ALA A 747 -11.38 15.24 3.08
N ARG A 748 -10.77 15.23 1.89
CA ARG A 748 -10.14 16.41 1.28
C ARG A 748 -11.14 17.52 0.91
N LEU A 749 -12.39 17.13 0.61
CA LEU A 749 -13.49 18.04 0.30
C LEU A 749 -14.20 18.64 1.52
N GLN A 750 -13.68 18.39 2.74
CA GLN A 750 -14.32 18.81 3.99
C GLN A 750 -15.77 18.33 4.11
N TYR A 751 -16.03 17.07 3.72
CA TYR A 751 -17.35 16.45 3.86
C TYR A 751 -17.75 16.30 5.33
N ASP A 752 -19.04 16.08 5.61
CA ASP A 752 -19.52 15.94 7.00
C ASP A 752 -18.78 14.79 7.73
N ALA A 753 -18.10 15.14 8.82
CA ALA A 753 -17.18 14.23 9.50
C ALA A 753 -17.89 13.04 10.15
N ALA A 754 -19.08 13.26 10.72
CA ALA A 754 -19.87 12.19 11.34
C ALA A 754 -20.36 11.18 10.31
N THR A 755 -20.84 11.68 9.16
CA THR A 755 -21.26 10.87 8.02
C THR A 755 -20.07 10.12 7.43
N LEU A 756 -18.95 10.79 7.17
CA LEU A 756 -17.76 10.14 6.62
C LEU A 756 -17.27 8.99 7.50
N ARG A 757 -17.15 9.21 8.82
CA ARG A 757 -16.81 8.15 9.79
C ARG A 757 -17.79 6.97 9.71
N SER A 758 -19.09 7.27 9.66
CA SER A 758 -20.13 6.24 9.55
C SER A 758 -20.00 5.42 8.26
N LYS A 759 -19.72 6.08 7.12
CA LYS A 759 -19.54 5.42 5.82
C LYS A 759 -18.27 4.57 5.78
N ILE A 760 -17.16 5.00 6.37
CA ILE A 760 -15.93 4.19 6.49
C ILE A 760 -16.22 2.93 7.31
N ILE A 761 -16.84 3.08 8.48
CA ILE A 761 -17.17 1.93 9.34
C ILE A 761 -18.08 0.94 8.60
N THR A 762 -19.11 1.45 7.93
CA THR A 762 -20.12 0.62 7.26
C THR A 762 -19.55 -0.11 6.04
N ASN A 763 -18.77 0.57 5.22
CA ASN A 763 -18.35 0.05 3.91
C ASN A 763 -16.94 -0.54 3.89
N VAL A 764 -16.13 -0.29 4.93
CA VAL A 764 -14.77 -0.82 5.05
C VAL A 764 -14.65 -1.69 6.29
N THR A 765 -14.84 -1.14 7.50
CA THR A 765 -14.59 -1.89 8.74
C THR A 765 -15.49 -3.11 8.89
N ASN A 766 -16.77 -3.00 8.51
CA ASN A 766 -17.71 -4.12 8.61
C ASN A 766 -17.52 -5.18 7.51
N LYS A 767 -16.86 -4.84 6.40
CA LYS A 767 -16.46 -5.79 5.34
C LYS A 767 -15.08 -6.41 5.59
N MET A 768 -14.37 -5.92 6.61
CA MET A 768 -13.05 -6.41 6.99
C MET A 768 -13.17 -7.71 7.78
N ASP A 769 -12.66 -8.79 7.20
CA ASP A 769 -12.62 -10.13 7.79
C ASP A 769 -11.71 -10.18 9.03
N LYS A 770 -11.72 -11.33 9.72
CA LYS A 770 -10.90 -11.55 10.93
C LYS A 770 -9.39 -11.44 10.66
N ASN A 771 -8.96 -11.60 9.41
CA ASN A 771 -7.58 -11.44 8.95
C ASN A 771 -7.27 -10.00 8.48
N TYR A 772 -8.17 -9.03 8.72
CA TYR A 772 -8.07 -7.63 8.30
C TYR A 772 -8.13 -7.38 6.79
N TYR A 773 -8.31 -8.41 5.98
CA TYR A 773 -8.58 -8.25 4.55
C TYR A 773 -10.01 -7.75 4.34
N VAL A 774 -10.20 -6.81 3.42
CA VAL A 774 -11.54 -6.32 3.07
C VAL A 774 -12.07 -7.17 1.93
N ASN A 775 -13.08 -7.99 2.21
CA ASN A 775 -13.63 -8.88 1.19
C ASN A 775 -14.58 -8.12 0.27
N ASP A 776 -14.22 -8.08 -1.02
CA ASP A 776 -15.03 -7.50 -2.08
C ASP A 776 -15.27 -8.47 -3.26
N ASN A 777 -14.87 -9.75 -3.10
CA ASN A 777 -14.92 -10.86 -4.05
C ASN A 777 -14.16 -10.66 -5.38
N THR A 778 -13.49 -9.54 -5.61
CA THR A 778 -13.06 -9.17 -6.97
C THR A 778 -11.67 -8.57 -7.01
N HIS A 779 -11.28 -7.76 -6.04
CA HIS A 779 -9.98 -7.11 -5.99
C HIS A 779 -9.26 -7.48 -4.69
N GLY A 780 -8.22 -6.73 -4.32
CA GLY A 780 -7.44 -7.12 -3.17
C GLY A 780 -6.94 -6.03 -2.26
N TRP A 781 -5.62 -5.88 -2.20
CA TRP A 781 -4.97 -5.16 -1.11
C TRP A 781 -5.00 -3.64 -1.27
N GLU A 782 -5.54 -3.09 -2.36
CA GLU A 782 -5.67 -1.64 -2.58
C GLU A 782 -6.52 -0.94 -1.51
N LYS A 783 -7.33 -1.72 -0.80
CA LYS A 783 -8.14 -1.30 0.33
C LYS A 783 -7.28 -0.78 1.49
N ALA A 784 -6.01 -1.17 1.56
CA ALA A 784 -5.04 -0.63 2.51
C ALA A 784 -4.88 0.90 2.38
N GLY A 785 -5.11 1.47 1.20
CA GLY A 785 -5.06 2.92 0.98
C GLY A 785 -6.07 3.73 1.79
N ILE A 786 -7.04 3.10 2.49
CA ILE A 786 -7.97 3.78 3.42
C ILE A 786 -7.23 4.49 4.57
N ILE A 787 -5.97 4.11 4.84
CA ILE A 787 -5.06 4.83 5.74
C ILE A 787 -5.04 6.33 5.40
N GLU A 788 -5.00 6.66 4.11
CA GLU A 788 -4.96 8.06 3.65
C GLU A 788 -6.23 8.82 4.01
N SER A 789 -7.40 8.17 3.96
CA SER A 789 -8.67 8.82 4.32
C SER A 789 -8.68 9.21 5.80
N ILE A 790 -8.20 8.33 6.69
CA ILE A 790 -8.14 8.59 8.13
C ILE A 790 -7.09 9.67 8.43
N ASN A 791 -5.93 9.61 7.78
CA ASN A 791 -4.91 10.65 7.92
C ASN A 791 -5.43 12.01 7.45
N ASN A 792 -6.12 12.10 6.30
CA ASN A 792 -6.71 13.35 5.80
C ASN A 792 -7.87 13.86 6.68
N MET A 793 -8.53 13.02 7.48
CA MET A 793 -9.48 13.52 8.49
C MET A 793 -8.76 14.26 9.63
N MET A 794 -7.51 13.89 9.92
CA MET A 794 -6.69 14.41 11.03
C MET A 794 -5.71 15.53 10.62
N LEU A 795 -5.19 15.51 9.40
CA LEU A 795 -4.18 16.44 8.94
C LEU A 795 -4.29 16.57 7.41
N GLN A 796 -4.34 17.82 6.93
CA GLN A 796 -4.27 18.12 5.51
C GLN A 796 -3.34 19.30 5.28
N SER A 797 -2.80 19.40 4.07
CA SER A 797 -2.22 20.63 3.54
C SER A 797 -2.89 21.06 2.23
N SER A 798 -2.99 22.37 2.03
CA SER A 798 -3.48 23.01 0.81
C SER A 798 -2.67 24.29 0.60
N GLU A 799 -2.10 24.50 -0.59
CA GLU A 799 -1.28 25.69 -0.89
C GLU A 799 -0.15 25.94 0.13
N GLY A 800 0.47 24.87 0.65
CA GLY A 800 1.52 24.96 1.68
C GLY A 800 1.03 25.31 3.10
N ILE A 801 -0.30 25.39 3.32
CA ILE A 801 -0.91 25.64 4.62
C ILE A 801 -1.36 24.32 5.23
N MET A 802 -0.85 23.98 6.41
CA MET A 802 -1.33 22.82 7.18
C MET A 802 -2.62 23.15 7.96
N LYS A 803 -3.51 22.17 8.10
CA LYS A 803 -4.71 22.25 8.93
C LYS A 803 -4.89 20.97 9.74
N LEU A 804 -4.99 21.13 11.06
CA LEU A 804 -5.21 20.03 12.00
C LEU A 804 -6.70 19.74 12.15
N PHE A 805 -7.04 18.46 12.19
CA PHE A 805 -8.38 17.91 12.33
C PHE A 805 -9.44 18.60 11.46
N PRO A 806 -9.18 18.81 10.15
CA PRO A 806 -10.07 19.56 9.27
C PRO A 806 -11.45 18.91 9.15
N VAL A 807 -11.50 17.57 9.24
CA VAL A 807 -12.73 16.77 9.11
C VAL A 807 -12.83 15.78 10.26
N TRP A 808 -12.99 16.32 11.47
CA TRP A 808 -13.10 15.52 12.69
C TRP A 808 -14.48 15.66 13.35
N PRO A 809 -15.12 14.56 13.81
CA PRO A 809 -16.43 14.64 14.47
C PRO A 809 -16.36 15.44 15.78
N GLU A 810 -17.34 16.31 16.00
CA GLU A 810 -17.44 17.12 17.21
C GLU A 810 -17.53 16.27 18.48
N ASN A 811 -16.98 16.80 19.57
CA ASN A 811 -16.96 16.21 20.91
C ASN A 811 -16.32 14.81 20.94
N THR A 812 -15.41 14.53 19.99
CA THR A 812 -14.64 13.29 19.99
C THR A 812 -13.15 13.55 20.09
N ASN A 813 -12.46 12.69 20.82
CA ASN A 813 -11.02 12.77 20.98
C ASN A 813 -10.32 12.21 19.73
N GLY A 814 -9.13 12.72 19.46
CA GLY A 814 -8.26 12.21 18.41
C GLY A 814 -6.82 12.56 18.75
N GLU A 815 -5.90 11.64 18.49
CA GLU A 815 -4.48 11.85 18.70
C GLU A 815 -3.69 11.22 17.56
N PHE A 816 -2.68 11.93 17.09
CA PHE A 816 -1.70 11.35 16.19
C PHE A 816 -0.30 11.88 16.50
N ARG A 817 0.71 11.05 16.25
CA ARG A 817 2.12 11.38 16.41
C ARG A 817 2.89 11.01 15.17
N GLN A 818 3.72 11.94 14.69
CA GLN A 818 4.61 11.74 13.54
C GLN A 818 3.90 11.27 12.27
N ILE A 819 2.65 11.72 12.05
CA ILE A 819 2.07 11.68 10.70
C ILE A 819 2.87 12.67 9.85
N ARG A 820 3.18 12.30 8.61
CA ARG A 820 3.98 13.12 7.72
C ARG A 820 3.09 13.98 6.84
N GLU A 821 3.52 15.21 6.58
CA GLU A 821 2.84 16.16 5.70
C GLU A 821 3.83 16.75 4.69
N LYS A 822 3.28 17.24 3.56
CA LYS A 822 4.04 17.79 2.44
C LYS A 822 4.97 18.91 2.90
N GLY A 823 6.15 18.99 2.30
CA GLY A 823 7.25 19.86 2.74
C GLY A 823 8.19 19.21 3.74
N ALA A 824 8.14 17.87 3.88
CA ALA A 824 8.97 17.09 4.80
C ALA A 824 8.78 17.48 6.27
N PHE A 825 7.51 17.52 6.70
CA PHE A 825 7.13 17.78 8.08
C PHE A 825 6.62 16.51 8.76
N LEU A 826 7.02 16.26 10.00
CA LEU A 826 6.37 15.30 10.89
C LEU A 826 5.52 16.07 11.89
N VAL A 827 4.22 15.78 11.93
CA VAL A 827 3.25 16.50 12.73
C VAL A 827 2.66 15.57 13.77
N SER A 828 2.51 16.11 14.98
CA SER A 828 1.86 15.46 16.11
C SER A 828 0.82 16.40 16.67
N ALA A 829 -0.39 15.91 16.94
CA ALA A 829 -1.40 16.72 17.59
C ALA A 829 -2.39 15.86 18.40
N LYS A 830 -2.99 16.49 19.42
CA LYS A 830 -4.04 15.89 20.25
C LYS A 830 -5.24 16.81 20.38
N MET A 831 -6.39 16.33 19.92
CA MET A 831 -7.70 16.94 20.13
C MET A 831 -8.41 16.29 21.33
N THR A 832 -8.84 17.12 22.28
CA THR A 832 -9.69 16.75 23.41
C THR A 832 -10.83 17.76 23.53
N ASN A 833 -12.09 17.29 23.55
CA ASN A 833 -13.27 18.17 23.64
C ASN A 833 -13.22 19.36 22.66
N ASN A 834 -12.98 19.08 21.37
CA ASN A 834 -12.82 20.07 20.28
C ASN A 834 -11.63 21.04 20.40
N ASN A 835 -10.79 20.89 21.42
CA ASN A 835 -9.62 21.74 21.63
C ASN A 835 -8.35 20.97 21.28
N ILE A 836 -7.48 21.58 20.48
CA ILE A 836 -6.13 21.07 20.25
C ILE A 836 -5.30 21.47 21.46
N SER A 837 -4.82 20.46 22.18
CA SER A 837 -4.16 20.61 23.49
C SER A 837 -2.64 20.43 23.41
N ASP A 838 -2.17 19.81 22.35
CA ASP A 838 -0.77 19.52 22.09
C ASP A 838 -0.55 19.54 20.58
N MET A 839 0.52 20.19 20.13
CA MET A 839 0.86 20.35 18.73
C MET A 839 2.38 20.48 18.59
N GLU A 840 2.97 19.56 17.83
CA GLU A 840 4.39 19.56 17.51
C GLU A 840 4.60 19.39 16.00
N ILE A 841 5.57 20.11 15.45
CA ILE A 841 6.00 19.99 14.06
C ILE A 841 7.51 19.83 14.05
N THR A 842 8.01 18.73 13.50
CA THR A 842 9.42 18.54 13.16
C THR A 842 9.61 18.87 11.69
N SER A 843 10.58 19.75 11.38
CA SER A 843 10.96 20.10 10.01
C SER A 843 12.20 19.32 9.62
N GLU A 844 12.11 18.39 8.68
CA GLU A 844 13.28 17.57 8.30
C GLU A 844 14.19 18.28 7.28
N LYS A 845 13.63 19.22 6.51
CA LYS A 845 14.33 19.94 5.44
C LYS A 845 14.50 21.44 5.70
N GLY A 846 14.00 21.94 6.83
CA GLY A 846 14.13 23.35 7.21
C GLY A 846 13.18 24.29 6.46
N ASN A 847 12.10 23.76 5.87
CA ASN A 847 11.10 24.58 5.20
C ASN A 847 10.33 25.44 6.19
N ASP A 848 9.91 26.62 5.75
CA ASP A 848 9.02 27.46 6.53
C ASP A 848 7.70 26.74 6.82
N VAL A 849 7.20 26.86 8.05
CA VAL A 849 5.90 26.32 8.43
C VAL A 849 4.85 27.40 8.28
N LYS A 850 3.71 27.02 7.69
CA LYS A 850 2.47 27.77 7.67
C LYS A 850 1.33 26.84 8.08
N VAL A 851 0.61 27.21 9.14
CA VAL A 851 -0.44 26.35 9.73
C VAL A 851 -1.63 27.17 10.20
N VAL A 852 -2.84 26.67 9.99
CA VAL A 852 -4.06 27.30 10.51
C VAL A 852 -3.98 27.37 12.03
N ASN A 853 -4.24 28.55 12.60
CA ASN A 853 -4.23 28.77 14.05
C ASN A 853 -5.37 27.96 14.71
N PRO A 854 -5.07 26.93 15.52
CA PRO A 854 -6.12 26.10 16.12
C PRO A 854 -6.79 26.77 17.33
N TYR A 855 -6.32 27.93 17.78
CA TYR A 855 -6.73 28.58 19.03
C TYR A 855 -7.68 29.78 18.81
N GLN A 856 -8.58 29.71 17.82
CA GLN A 856 -9.66 30.70 17.62
C GLN A 856 -9.16 32.16 17.46
N ASN A 857 -8.05 32.37 16.76
CA ASN A 857 -7.37 33.67 16.59
C ASN A 857 -6.73 34.23 17.89
N GLU A 858 -6.56 33.41 18.92
CA GLU A 858 -5.73 33.77 20.05
C GLU A 858 -4.24 33.68 19.70
N LYS A 859 -3.43 34.52 20.35
CA LYS A 859 -1.98 34.53 20.12
C LYS A 859 -1.37 33.18 20.46
N VAL A 860 -0.37 32.80 19.67
CA VAL A 860 0.38 31.56 19.86
C VAL A 860 1.82 31.84 20.27
N ARG A 861 2.44 30.84 20.91
CA ARG A 861 3.86 30.78 21.19
C ARG A 861 4.44 29.56 20.51
N VAL A 862 5.53 29.77 19.75
CA VAL A 862 6.28 28.67 19.13
C VAL A 862 7.60 28.51 19.86
N LEU A 863 7.87 27.30 20.32
CA LEU A 863 9.06 26.95 21.08
C LEU A 863 9.83 25.84 20.34
N ASN A 864 11.14 25.99 20.16
CA ASN A 864 11.96 24.87 19.67
C ASN A 864 12.26 23.83 20.77
N SER A 865 13.01 22.78 20.46
CA SER A 865 13.37 21.72 21.43
C SER A 865 14.14 22.22 22.67
N LYS A 866 14.76 23.41 22.60
CA LYS A 866 15.47 24.06 23.71
C LYS A 866 14.59 25.03 24.49
N ASN A 867 13.27 25.03 24.27
CA ASN A 867 12.30 25.98 24.80
C ASN A 867 12.60 27.45 24.43
N LYS A 868 13.38 27.69 23.36
CA LYS A 868 13.61 29.04 22.84
C LYS A 868 12.40 29.45 22.02
N VAL A 869 11.95 30.67 22.27
CA VAL A 869 10.85 31.32 21.54
C VAL A 869 11.27 31.62 20.12
N ILE A 870 10.43 31.21 19.16
CA ILE A 870 10.55 31.50 17.74
C ILE A 870 9.58 32.61 17.38
N GLN A 871 10.06 33.56 16.58
CA GLN A 871 9.24 34.64 16.07
C GLN A 871 8.22 34.08 15.07
N VAL A 872 6.98 34.51 15.22
CA VAL A 872 5.86 34.14 14.36
C VAL A 872 5.31 35.36 13.65
N SER A 873 4.81 35.17 12.44
CA SER A 873 3.92 36.12 11.76
C SER A 873 2.54 35.50 11.59
N TYR A 874 1.52 36.36 11.54
CA TYR A 874 0.15 35.93 11.31
C TYR A 874 -0.27 36.28 9.89
N GLY A 875 -0.98 35.37 9.25
CA GLY A 875 -1.58 35.53 7.94
C GLY A 875 -3.02 35.05 7.93
N THR A 876 -3.57 34.81 6.74
CA THR A 876 -4.87 34.16 6.59
C THR A 876 -4.80 33.11 5.51
N THR A 877 -5.75 32.19 5.55
CA THR A 877 -6.14 31.37 4.40
C THR A 877 -6.61 32.26 3.24
N LYS A 878 -6.65 31.70 2.03
CA LYS A 878 -7.12 32.43 0.85
C LYS A 878 -8.63 32.37 0.69
N ASN A 879 -9.23 31.21 0.94
CA ASN A 879 -10.66 30.96 0.72
C ASN A 879 -11.36 30.29 1.92
N SER A 880 -10.63 29.57 2.77
CA SER A 880 -11.20 28.86 3.91
C SER A 880 -11.67 29.83 4.99
N THR A 881 -12.82 29.53 5.61
CA THR A 881 -13.52 30.45 6.53
C THR A 881 -13.87 29.78 7.86
N GLN A 882 -13.98 30.57 8.92
CA GLN A 882 -14.27 30.08 10.27
C GLN A 882 -15.68 29.46 10.37
N LYS A 883 -15.82 28.32 11.07
CA LYS A 883 -17.08 27.54 11.18
C LYS A 883 -18.26 28.31 11.77
N GLU A 884 -18.03 29.31 12.63
CA GLU A 884 -19.08 30.04 13.38
C GLU A 884 -19.51 31.37 12.75
N SER A 885 -19.11 31.67 11.51
CA SER A 885 -19.49 32.91 10.84
C SER A 885 -20.96 32.90 10.37
N THR A 886 -21.90 33.11 11.28
CA THR A 886 -23.32 33.37 10.96
C THR A 886 -23.60 34.82 10.56
N SER A 887 -22.60 35.70 10.60
CA SER A 887 -22.66 37.06 10.07
C SER A 887 -22.56 37.08 8.54
N GLN A 888 -23.18 38.07 7.89
CA GLN A 888 -23.12 38.29 6.44
C GLN A 888 -21.69 38.47 5.89
N GLU A 889 -20.68 38.61 6.75
CA GLU A 889 -19.27 38.70 6.39
C GLU A 889 -18.53 37.43 6.82
N LYS A 890 -18.14 36.59 5.86
CA LYS A 890 -17.35 35.38 6.09
C LYS A 890 -15.90 35.76 6.45
N LYS A 891 -15.45 35.47 7.67
CA LYS A 891 -14.07 35.72 8.09
C LYS A 891 -13.15 34.55 7.70
N LEU A 892 -12.01 34.86 7.10
CA LEU A 892 -10.94 33.91 6.76
C LEU A 892 -10.32 33.30 8.03
N GLU A 893 -9.76 32.11 7.93
CA GLU A 893 -9.03 31.47 9.01
C GLU A 893 -7.65 32.11 9.15
N GLU A 894 -7.23 32.41 10.38
CA GLU A 894 -5.89 32.95 10.66
C GLU A 894 -4.83 31.85 10.54
N THR A 895 -3.66 32.17 9.98
CA THR A 895 -2.49 31.28 9.93
C THR A 895 -1.38 31.78 10.82
N VAL A 896 -0.58 30.84 11.33
CA VAL A 896 0.69 31.09 12.00
C VAL A 896 1.81 30.64 11.08
N ASP A 897 2.74 31.54 10.83
CA ASP A 897 3.87 31.35 9.94
C ASP A 897 5.18 31.51 10.73
N PHE A 898 6.13 30.58 10.57
CA PHE A 898 7.45 30.69 11.22
C PHE A 898 8.55 29.95 10.45
N LYS A 899 9.78 30.45 10.62
CA LYS A 899 11.00 29.85 10.07
C LYS A 899 11.38 28.61 10.87
N THR A 900 11.93 27.60 10.19
CA THR A 900 12.44 26.39 10.84
C THR A 900 13.89 26.11 10.47
N GLU A 901 14.47 25.12 11.15
CA GLU A 901 15.79 24.56 10.92
C GLU A 901 15.61 23.05 10.70
N ALA A 902 16.40 22.47 9.81
CA ALA A 902 16.33 21.05 9.49
C ALA A 902 16.66 20.19 10.73
N GLY A 903 15.82 19.18 10.98
CA GLY A 903 15.91 18.26 12.12
C GLY A 903 15.37 18.81 13.45
N GLU A 904 14.91 20.06 13.50
CA GLU A 904 14.40 20.69 14.73
C GLU A 904 12.89 20.48 14.91
N THR A 905 12.46 20.35 16.16
CA THR A 905 11.04 20.18 16.55
C THR A 905 10.51 21.43 17.23
N TYR A 906 9.31 21.83 16.83
CA TYR A 906 8.64 23.05 17.29
C TYR A 906 7.33 22.70 17.96
N ARG A 907 7.15 23.17 19.20
CA ARG A 907 5.91 23.08 19.97
C ARG A 907 5.11 24.36 19.80
N ILE A 908 3.84 24.23 19.43
CA ILE A 908 2.95 25.35 19.15
C ILE A 908 1.86 25.37 20.23
N ILE A 909 1.94 26.34 21.12
CA ILE A 909 1.03 26.44 22.27
C ILE A 909 0.27 27.75 22.21
N LYS A 910 -0.90 27.77 22.85
CA LYS A 910 -1.63 29.01 23.13
C LYS A 910 -0.79 29.90 24.03
N ALA A 911 -0.61 31.17 23.67
CA ALA A 911 0.11 32.14 24.50
C ALA A 911 -0.70 32.45 25.77
N THR A 912 -0.02 32.49 26.92
CA THR A 912 -0.67 32.87 28.17
C THR A 912 -0.81 34.40 28.28
N VAL A 913 -1.66 34.86 29.20
CA VAL A 913 -1.74 36.29 29.56
C VAL A 913 -0.36 36.83 30.00
N GLU A 914 0.42 36.00 30.70
CA GLU A 914 1.76 36.34 31.16
C GLU A 914 2.72 36.52 29.98
N ASP A 915 2.67 35.63 28.99
CA ASP A 915 3.47 35.76 27.76
C ASP A 915 3.13 37.04 27.01
N ASN A 916 1.83 37.33 26.87
CA ASN A 916 1.36 38.54 26.21
C ASN A 916 1.84 39.82 26.92
N ALA A 917 1.79 39.83 28.26
CA ALA A 917 2.29 40.94 29.07
C ALA A 917 3.81 41.14 28.91
N LYS A 918 4.59 40.05 28.95
CA LYS A 918 6.05 40.07 28.76
C LYS A 918 6.44 40.58 27.38
N ASP A 919 5.82 40.05 26.32
CA ASP A 919 6.14 40.43 24.95
C ASP A 919 5.81 41.90 24.68
N ALA A 920 4.64 42.36 25.15
CA ALA A 920 4.23 43.74 24.98
C ALA A 920 5.12 44.71 25.78
N LEU A 921 5.53 44.34 27.00
CA LEU A 921 6.50 45.10 27.78
C LEU A 921 7.89 45.13 27.10
N ALA A 922 8.35 44.02 26.55
CA ALA A 922 9.63 43.93 25.84
C ALA A 922 9.63 44.79 24.56
N ALA A 923 8.51 44.84 23.83
CA ALA A 923 8.36 45.70 22.66
C ALA A 923 8.47 47.19 23.04
N ILE A 924 7.82 47.61 24.13
CA ILE A 924 7.93 48.98 24.66
C ILE A 924 9.38 49.28 25.05
N LEU A 925 10.05 48.38 25.78
CA LEU A 925 11.44 48.55 26.18
C LEU A 925 12.39 48.64 24.98
N LYS A 926 12.15 47.86 23.92
CA LYS A 926 12.93 47.95 22.68
C LYS A 926 12.74 49.31 22.01
N ASP A 927 11.51 49.80 21.92
CA ASP A 927 11.21 51.09 21.32
C ASP A 927 11.80 52.27 22.12
N ILE A 928 11.78 52.21 23.46
CA ILE A 928 12.42 53.21 24.34
C ILE A 928 13.94 53.28 24.14
N ASN A 929 14.56 52.13 23.84
CA ASN A 929 16.00 51.97 23.72
C ASN A 929 16.53 52.12 22.28
N ASP A 930 15.67 52.33 21.28
CA ASP A 930 16.06 52.55 19.88
C ASP A 930 16.31 54.06 19.62
N PRO A 931 17.57 54.49 19.39
CA PRO A 931 17.89 55.91 19.17
C PRO A 931 17.31 56.49 17.87
N SER A 932 16.90 55.64 16.93
CA SER A 932 16.44 56.05 15.59
C SER A 932 14.95 56.38 15.52
N LYS A 933 14.16 55.89 16.49
CA LYS A 933 12.74 56.24 16.63
C LYS A 933 12.62 57.52 17.44
N GLY A 934 12.54 58.67 16.77
CA GLY A 934 12.27 59.95 17.42
C GLY A 934 11.04 59.88 18.33
N PHE A 935 11.17 60.39 19.55
CA PHE A 935 10.18 60.27 20.63
C PHE A 935 8.85 60.95 20.25
N LEU A 936 7.78 60.16 20.10
CA LEU A 936 6.39 60.64 20.06
C LEU A 936 5.70 60.21 21.36
N VAL A 937 5.65 61.12 22.33
CA VAL A 937 5.18 60.89 23.72
C VAL A 937 3.73 60.37 23.81
N GLY A 938 2.92 60.58 22.76
CA GLY A 938 1.49 60.19 22.74
C GLY A 938 1.20 58.70 22.46
N THR A 939 2.02 58.02 21.66
CA THR A 939 1.79 56.60 21.28
C THR A 939 2.22 55.61 22.37
N THR A 940 3.18 55.99 23.21
CA THR A 940 3.76 55.12 24.26
C THR A 940 2.85 55.01 25.49
N ALA A 941 2.06 56.05 25.82
CA ALA A 941 1.14 56.03 26.96
C ALA A 941 0.00 55.02 26.77
N THR A 942 -0.56 54.94 25.57
CA THR A 942 -1.62 53.96 25.22
C THR A 942 -1.09 52.52 25.25
N GLN A 943 0.14 52.29 24.74
CA GLN A 943 0.79 50.99 24.78
C GLN A 943 1.11 50.56 26.22
N ILE A 944 1.62 51.46 27.04
CA ILE A 944 1.89 51.23 28.47
C ILE A 944 0.61 50.84 29.20
N LYS A 945 -0.49 51.56 28.97
CA LYS A 945 -1.78 51.25 29.60
C LYS A 945 -2.29 49.86 29.20
N ALA A 946 -2.15 49.50 27.92
CA ALA A 946 -2.51 48.16 27.45
C ALA A 946 -1.65 47.05 28.10
N VAL A 947 -0.35 47.30 28.31
CA VAL A 947 0.53 46.37 29.05
C VAL A 947 0.14 46.28 30.52
N GLU A 948 -0.18 47.41 31.15
CA GLU A 948 -0.65 47.44 32.54
C GLU A 948 -1.95 46.64 32.71
N GLU A 949 -2.91 46.79 31.80
CA GLU A 949 -4.16 46.02 31.77
C GLU A 949 -3.90 44.51 31.64
N LEU A 950 -2.95 44.09 30.81
CA LEU A 950 -2.54 42.68 30.70
C LEU A 950 -1.89 42.17 31.98
N ILE A 951 -0.97 42.92 32.58
CA ILE A 951 -0.32 42.53 33.86
C ILE A 951 -1.38 42.45 34.98
N ASN A 952 -2.38 43.32 34.97
CA ASN A 952 -3.44 43.33 35.97
C ASN A 952 -4.35 42.11 35.92
N GLN A 953 -4.50 41.47 34.77
CA GLN A 953 -5.22 40.20 34.62
C GLN A 953 -4.49 39.01 35.26
N LEU A 954 -3.19 39.15 35.57
CA LEU A 954 -2.43 38.09 36.25
C LEU A 954 -2.86 37.96 37.72
N PRO A 955 -2.86 36.74 38.30
CA PRO A 955 -3.06 36.54 39.73
C PRO A 955 -1.93 37.19 40.53
N ALA A 956 -2.19 37.52 41.80
CA ALA A 956 -1.19 38.04 42.71
C ALA A 956 -0.03 37.05 42.83
N SER A 957 1.14 37.44 42.30
CA SER A 957 2.32 36.57 42.15
C SER A 957 3.59 37.42 42.09
N GLU A 958 4.73 36.80 42.38
CA GLU A 958 6.04 37.44 42.25
C GLU A 958 6.29 37.92 40.81
N THR A 959 5.80 37.17 39.82
CA THR A 959 5.89 37.54 38.40
C THR A 959 5.11 38.82 38.10
N LYS A 960 3.87 38.94 38.57
CA LYS A 960 3.07 40.17 38.40
C LYS A 960 3.80 41.38 38.97
N LEU A 961 4.37 41.24 40.17
CA LEU A 961 5.12 42.32 40.82
C LEU A 961 6.37 42.71 40.02
N LYS A 962 7.14 41.74 39.51
CA LYS A 962 8.31 41.99 38.66
C LYS A 962 7.93 42.73 37.36
N LEU A 963 6.84 42.32 36.72
CA LEU A 963 6.35 42.97 35.50
C LEU A 963 5.89 44.41 35.77
N LEU A 964 5.14 44.65 36.85
CA LEU A 964 4.72 46.00 37.26
C LEU A 964 5.93 46.90 37.56
N ASN A 965 6.93 46.40 38.30
CA ASN A 965 8.15 47.17 38.60
C ASN A 965 8.95 47.51 37.33
N THR A 966 9.02 46.57 36.39
CA THR A 966 9.71 46.78 35.11
C THR A 966 8.95 47.79 34.25
N LEU A 967 7.62 47.70 34.19
CA LEU A 967 6.77 48.68 33.50
C LEU A 967 6.91 50.08 34.12
N ALA A 968 6.92 50.20 35.44
CA ALA A 968 7.12 51.47 36.14
C ALA A 968 8.51 52.09 35.85
N THR A 969 9.55 51.25 35.75
CA THR A 969 10.89 51.71 35.34
C THR A 969 10.88 52.20 33.89
N ALA A 970 10.21 51.48 32.98
CA ALA A 970 10.05 51.89 31.59
C ALA A 970 9.30 53.23 31.46
N GLN A 971 8.21 53.41 32.22
CA GLN A 971 7.46 54.66 32.31
C GLN A 971 8.34 55.83 32.77
N LYS A 972 9.20 55.61 33.79
CA LYS A 972 10.12 56.64 34.30
C LYS A 972 11.15 57.08 33.26
N ASN A 973 11.73 56.13 32.52
CA ASN A 973 12.75 56.41 31.51
C ASN A 973 12.21 57.18 30.29
N ILE A 974 10.89 57.15 30.04
CA ILE A 974 10.23 57.99 29.03
C ILE A 974 10.15 59.45 29.49
N GLY A 975 9.98 59.69 30.79
CA GLY A 975 9.87 61.03 31.38
C GLY A 975 11.19 61.78 31.57
N GLU A 976 12.35 61.13 31.37
CA GLU A 976 13.68 61.73 31.57
C GLU A 976 14.39 62.15 30.24
N LYS A 977 13.78 61.91 29.06
CA LYS A 977 14.34 62.33 27.76
C LYS A 977 13.59 63.55 27.18
N ASP A 978 13.95 64.76 27.62
CA ASP A 978 13.57 66.01 26.95
C ASP A 978 14.51 66.32 25.75
N PRO A 979 14.05 67.07 24.72
CA PRO A 979 14.84 67.39 23.52
C PRO A 979 16.02 68.32 23.83
N PRO A 980 17.07 68.39 22.99
CA PRO A 980 18.18 69.30 23.24
C PRO A 980 17.70 70.76 23.27
N SER A 981 17.98 71.44 24.38
CA SER A 981 17.62 72.83 24.63
C SER A 981 18.26 73.79 23.61
N THR A 982 17.43 74.48 22.84
CA THR A 982 17.78 75.74 22.19
C THR A 982 17.58 76.90 23.17
N GLU A 983 18.65 77.41 23.78
CA GLU A 983 18.70 78.80 24.28
C GLU A 983 20.08 79.41 24.04
N GLY A 984 20.08 80.57 23.38
CA GLY A 984 21.27 81.32 22.97
C GLY A 984 20.93 82.64 22.26
N ASN A 985 20.12 83.46 22.93
CA ASN A 985 20.06 84.93 22.88
C ASN A 985 19.92 85.72 21.55
N ALA A 986 18.69 86.23 21.39
CA ALA A 986 18.32 87.66 21.40
C ALA A 986 18.83 88.62 20.30
N ALA A 987 17.89 89.05 19.45
CA ALA A 987 17.51 90.43 19.08
C ALA A 987 16.75 90.34 17.73
N GLY A 988 15.67 91.05 17.40
CA GLY A 988 14.89 92.12 18.01
C GLY A 988 13.87 92.55 16.94
N ILE A 989 12.61 92.67 17.34
CA ILE A 989 11.54 93.57 16.86
C ILE A 989 11.42 93.94 15.35
N VAL A 990 10.22 93.68 14.80
CA VAL A 990 9.30 94.55 14.03
C VAL A 990 8.72 93.87 12.76
N GLU A 991 7.38 93.94 12.74
CA GLU A 991 6.28 93.64 11.80
C GLU A 991 6.49 93.46 10.28
N PRO A 992 5.46 92.87 9.60
CA PRO A 992 5.54 92.45 8.20
C PRO A 992 5.02 93.50 7.22
N SER A 993 5.62 93.54 6.03
CA SER A 993 4.92 94.01 4.83
C SER A 993 5.44 93.33 3.57
N ASN A 994 4.51 92.61 2.91
CA ASN A 994 4.31 92.41 1.48
C ASN A 994 5.45 92.73 0.50
N GLY A 995 5.67 91.80 -0.44
CA GLY A 995 6.20 92.18 -1.74
C GLY A 995 6.74 91.03 -2.58
N ASN A 996 5.87 90.53 -3.47
CA ASN A 996 6.16 90.02 -4.82
C ASN A 996 7.62 89.82 -5.26
N GLY A 997 7.84 88.72 -5.98
CA GLY A 997 8.67 88.79 -7.19
C GLY A 997 9.49 87.53 -7.47
N GLY A 998 8.93 86.67 -8.32
CA GLY A 998 9.53 86.27 -9.59
C GLY A 998 10.91 85.63 -9.64
N GLY A 999 11.03 84.62 -10.51
CA GLY A 999 12.24 84.46 -11.32
C GLY A 999 12.83 83.06 -11.34
N ASN A 1000 12.55 82.37 -12.44
CA ASN A 1000 13.35 81.29 -13.01
C ASN A 1000 14.86 81.55 -12.87
N THR A 1001 15.69 80.51 -12.76
CA THR A 1001 16.34 79.85 -13.93
C THR A 1001 17.46 78.91 -13.47
N ILE A 1002 17.44 77.75 -14.11
CA ILE A 1002 18.46 76.73 -14.31
C ILE A 1002 19.89 77.31 -14.48
N ILE A 1003 20.93 76.61 -14.00
CA ILE A 1003 22.16 76.32 -14.77
C ILE A 1003 22.93 75.17 -14.11
N LYS A 1004 23.48 74.35 -15.03
CA LYS A 1004 24.28 73.16 -14.89
C LYS A 1004 25.75 73.42 -14.51
N GLU A 1005 26.41 72.31 -14.14
CA GLU A 1005 27.75 71.87 -14.57
C GLU A 1005 29.02 72.25 -13.77
N ASN A 1006 29.68 71.16 -13.32
CA ASN A 1006 31.06 70.74 -13.64
C ASN A 1006 32.28 71.10 -12.75
N LEU A 1007 32.88 69.99 -12.25
CA LEU A 1007 34.26 69.52 -12.49
C LEU A 1007 35.45 69.90 -11.57
N THR A 1008 36.06 68.81 -11.06
CA THR A 1008 37.51 68.53 -10.82
C THR A 1008 38.18 69.09 -9.56
N THR A 1009 39.04 68.36 -8.82
CA THR A 1009 40.26 67.65 -9.26
C THR A 1009 40.84 66.68 -8.20
N LYS A 1010 41.54 65.65 -8.73
CA LYS A 1010 42.83 65.05 -8.35
C LYS A 1010 43.02 64.03 -7.18
N LYS A 1011 43.60 62.91 -7.62
CA LYS A 1011 44.21 61.69 -7.03
C LYS A 1011 45.66 61.96 -6.50
N PRO A 1012 46.47 61.03 -5.89
CA PRO A 1012 46.70 59.67 -6.46
C PRO A 1012 47.27 58.48 -5.59
N VAL A 1013 47.35 57.29 -6.24
CA VAL A 1013 48.38 56.19 -6.17
C VAL A 1013 48.34 55.19 -4.98
N ALA A 1014 48.50 53.85 -5.09
CA ALA A 1014 48.73 52.85 -6.17
C ALA A 1014 48.63 51.40 -5.60
N THR A 1015 47.85 50.46 -6.18
CA THR A 1015 48.17 49.30 -7.09
C THR A 1015 49.00 48.12 -6.54
N ASN A 1016 48.54 46.85 -6.68
CA ASN A 1016 48.74 46.01 -7.88
C ASN A 1016 48.15 44.58 -7.77
N THR A 1017 48.01 43.93 -8.94
CA THR A 1017 47.22 42.72 -9.23
C THR A 1017 48.07 41.62 -9.92
N MET A 1018 47.58 40.37 -9.87
CA MET A 1018 47.75 39.23 -10.83
C MET A 1018 49.02 38.35 -10.85
N LYS A 1019 48.86 37.00 -10.82
CA LYS A 1019 48.97 36.03 -11.97
C LYS A 1019 49.12 34.54 -11.54
N LYS A 1020 48.64 33.63 -12.41
CA LYS A 1020 48.83 32.15 -12.48
C LYS A 1020 50.30 31.75 -12.78
N ASN A 1021 50.73 30.54 -12.36
CA ASN A 1021 51.49 29.55 -13.15
C ASN A 1021 51.70 28.19 -12.40
N LEU A 1022 51.59 27.09 -13.16
CA LEU A 1022 52.03 25.67 -12.92
C LEU A 1022 53.58 25.54 -13.00
N PRO A 1023 54.31 24.41 -12.69
CA PRO A 1023 54.12 23.00 -13.16
C PRO A 1023 54.71 21.89 -12.19
N PRO A 1024 55.18 20.66 -12.58
CA PRO A 1024 54.61 19.54 -13.40
C PRO A 1024 54.73 18.09 -12.78
N THR A 1025 53.98 17.15 -13.40
CA THR A 1025 54.24 15.71 -13.73
C THR A 1025 54.68 14.63 -12.72
N GLY A 1026 53.97 13.49 -12.79
CA GLY A 1026 54.46 12.15 -12.40
C GLY A 1026 53.44 11.05 -12.74
N ASP A 1027 53.59 10.42 -13.91
CA ASP A 1027 52.85 9.24 -14.39
C ASP A 1027 53.15 7.96 -13.58
N SER A 1028 52.17 7.07 -13.46
CA SER A 1028 52.31 5.63 -13.78
C SER A 1028 50.99 4.89 -13.61
N GLY A 1029 50.54 4.22 -14.67
CA GLY A 1029 49.49 3.20 -14.60
C GLY A 1029 50.01 1.86 -14.08
N PHE A 1030 49.10 0.93 -13.77
CA PHE A 1030 49.04 -0.46 -14.28
C PHE A 1030 48.03 -1.32 -13.48
N ILE A 1031 47.09 -1.91 -14.23
CA ILE A 1031 46.50 -3.27 -14.18
C ILE A 1031 45.72 -3.79 -12.94
N PRO A 1032 44.56 -4.45 -13.16
CA PRO A 1032 43.72 -5.07 -12.12
C PRO A 1032 44.28 -6.39 -11.60
N VAL A 1033 44.14 -6.65 -10.29
CA VAL A 1033 44.29 -7.98 -9.71
C VAL A 1033 43.15 -8.26 -8.72
N VAL A 1034 42.55 -9.42 -8.90
CA VAL A 1034 41.48 -10.04 -8.13
C VAL A 1034 42.02 -10.63 -6.81
N ALA A 1035 41.18 -10.58 -5.77
CA ALA A 1035 41.06 -11.51 -4.62
C ALA A 1035 41.38 -10.94 -3.22
N GLY A 1036 40.41 -11.13 -2.30
CA GLY A 1036 40.70 -11.51 -0.92
C GLY A 1036 40.24 -10.57 0.20
N GLY A 1037 39.07 -10.88 0.77
CA GLY A 1037 38.73 -10.84 2.20
C GLY A 1037 39.21 -9.70 3.11
N GLY A 1038 38.25 -8.99 3.72
CA GLY A 1038 38.56 -8.12 4.86
C GLY A 1038 37.33 -7.41 5.41
N ILE A 1039 36.87 -7.88 6.56
CA ILE A 1039 35.80 -7.34 7.41
C ILE A 1039 36.01 -5.84 7.68
N ILE A 1040 35.00 -5.01 7.43
CA ILE A 1040 34.89 -3.67 8.03
C ILE A 1040 33.57 -3.59 8.79
N LEU A 1041 33.71 -3.57 10.12
CA LEU A 1041 32.67 -3.20 11.08
C LEU A 1041 32.22 -1.76 10.79
N ALA A 1042 30.97 -1.60 10.37
CA ALA A 1042 30.31 -0.30 10.38
C ALA A 1042 29.79 -0.02 11.80
N THR A 1043 30.33 1.03 12.41
CA THR A 1043 29.97 1.54 13.72
C THR A 1043 28.57 2.17 13.66
N LEU A 1044 27.55 1.41 14.08
CA LEU A 1044 26.19 1.91 14.32
C LEU A 1044 26.18 2.74 15.61
N GLY A 1045 26.06 4.06 15.47
CA GLY A 1045 25.76 4.96 16.58
C GLY A 1045 24.30 4.80 17.02
N LEU A 1046 24.05 3.91 17.99
CA LEU A 1046 22.80 3.88 18.74
C LEU A 1046 22.75 5.07 19.72
N ILE A 1047 21.86 6.03 19.47
CA ILE A 1047 21.40 6.97 20.51
C ILE A 1047 20.15 6.36 21.14
N HIS A 1048 20.33 5.77 22.32
CA HIS A 1048 19.26 5.32 23.21
C HIS A 1048 18.60 6.57 23.83
N ARG A 1049 17.35 6.87 23.48
CA ARG A 1049 16.50 7.76 24.30
C ARG A 1049 15.44 6.92 25.00
N THR A 1050 15.68 6.69 26.28
CA THR A 1050 14.71 6.23 27.26
C THR A 1050 13.73 7.36 27.55
N TYR A 1051 12.43 7.12 27.38
CA TYR A 1051 11.37 7.92 27.99
C TYR A 1051 10.61 7.02 28.97
N GLN A 1052 10.60 7.45 30.23
CA GLN A 1052 9.54 7.13 31.19
C GLN A 1052 8.36 8.08 30.96
#